data_AF-A0A9E7IWR3-F1
#
_entry.id   AF-A0A9E7IWR3-F1
#
_cell.length_a   1.000
_cell.length_b   1.000
_cell.length_c   1.000
_cell.angle_alpha   90.00
_cell.angle_beta   90.00
_cell.angle_gamma   90.00
#
_symmetry.space_group_name_H-M   'P 1'
#
loop_
_entity.id
_entity.type
_entity.pdbx_description
1 polymer ?
#
loop_
_entity_poly.entity_id
_entity_poly.type
_entity_poly.pdbx_seq_one_letter_code
_entity_poly.pdbx_strand_id
1 'polypeptide(L)'
;MKFKRIASIALSATLAFSILSQSSLAYIINEERKEEYLASGVHRAHIERFTSEGWQNLNVLTIDTTNQMNEIKAIFNTEGVSHRSNVRDMVNVSGAIAGVNGDYFNYQPHPSTLGMIVNDGKLISSAQEGKNKLPVFYQSSAGGSQLGYIDQSVDILNQLTGAKYHVSGFNKAYGGYKYLSLLTRDWGKKSFGAKAANMTEVLVENGVVADIRTNGEPFDIPEDGYVLSQNNSPLASLTLGTPLELQVTSNVDYKALKFAMGGGSIILKNGVAMQTNIVNKGRHPRTGIGVSQDGSKIVIITVDGRNGYAGLTQKEFGEIFKSFGCYNAMNLDGGGSTTMVKKTKAMDKAEIINKPSGGTPRAVVSGVGVFSSDNPGAVARIELDLDTDKAFPGVPVAYSVKAYDANNNPVRAQANAVSASATNGASCANGSFIGAAEGTSQVTVSYQGASDTKNIEVFSEPVELRSSTEKINAKPGDKFTIKDIIGLDNQGRSAKIPNSSINFSIWGSVGAMSGNVFTASNNIGYGYITMGYKNTYKNIPVTIGFISKPLLDFENLNNIKASSFPADKVSASLKISKVAKQGSGAVELNYDFSKLDDSRAAFISFKKAPVLEGKPKRLGMWVKGDAKGAMLKATIKDSEGFAEQITFSEKINFNDYRYLEAEVPDNEAYPYTLLNIYVGSSNNSAMVKSKILVDAIDLLYEHKFENAIDNSSVLADGQNGFVQKTSGGEYLVVSGYDANQDKNFEGAKTAIINKVNKVDTSILLNNYDNDFKKAVSKNLLKNANVFSTSATANAFILNLNTKKRSLRLSDANEWSYITSNLKNVTQKNIVVTMTSPVFGKGGFTDKKEAALLHAKFKELAEMGKNVYVVAGSNETSVKMLDKVRYINVFNKPIKTKADLVKRSYVQFTFNPNSSAYVVTNY
;
A
#
# COMPACT_ATOMS: atom_id res chain seq x y z
N MET A 1 -15.42 -41.73 24.57
CA MET A 1 -15.96 -41.19 25.84
C MET A 1 -15.40 -39.79 26.03
N LYS A 2 -16.19 -38.72 25.85
CA LYS A 2 -17.02 -38.03 26.87
C LYS A 2 -16.21 -37.27 27.95
N PHE A 3 -16.23 -35.94 27.82
CA PHE A 3 -16.26 -34.87 28.86
C PHE A 3 -14.98 -34.66 29.73
N LYS A 4 -14.58 -33.44 30.13
CA LYS A 4 -15.39 -32.31 30.66
C LYS A 4 -14.58 -30.99 30.75
N ARG A 5 -15.32 -29.88 30.61
CA ARG A 5 -14.97 -28.47 30.90
C ARG A 5 -14.81 -28.19 32.41
N ILE A 6 -14.00 -27.19 32.79
CA ILE A 6 -14.19 -26.24 33.94
C ILE A 6 -13.52 -24.91 33.53
N ALA A 7 -14.27 -23.88 33.12
CA ALA A 7 -14.88 -22.79 33.89
C ALA A 7 -13.92 -21.62 34.19
N SER A 8 -14.10 -20.52 33.45
CA SER A 8 -13.50 -19.21 33.71
C SER A 8 -14.44 -18.43 34.62
N ILE A 9 -13.94 -18.04 35.81
CA ILE A 9 -14.64 -17.19 36.76
C ILE A 9 -14.42 -15.73 36.37
N ALA A 10 -15.51 -14.99 36.24
CA ALA A 10 -15.55 -13.55 36.10
C ALA A 10 -15.08 -12.87 37.40
N LEU A 11 -14.20 -11.87 37.27
CA LEU A 11 -14.01 -10.88 38.31
C LEU A 11 -14.22 -9.49 37.73
N SER A 12 -15.38 -8.93 38.05
CA SER A 12 -15.78 -7.55 37.80
C SER A 12 -14.92 -6.63 38.67
N ALA A 13 -14.14 -5.74 38.06
CA ALA A 13 -13.52 -4.61 38.76
C ALA A 13 -13.93 -3.32 38.06
N THR A 14 -14.88 -2.63 38.69
CA THR A 14 -15.28 -1.26 38.41
C THR A 14 -14.07 -0.34 38.67
N LEU A 15 -13.46 0.23 37.64
CA LEU A 15 -12.49 1.32 37.80
C LEU A 15 -13.13 2.64 37.33
N ALA A 16 -13.26 3.55 38.30
CA ALA A 16 -13.66 4.93 38.09
C ALA A 16 -12.67 5.65 37.16
N PHE A 17 -13.24 6.48 36.29
CA PHE A 17 -12.55 7.33 35.32
C PHE A 17 -11.53 8.25 36.00
N SER A 18 -10.26 8.07 35.66
CA SER A 18 -9.30 9.17 35.61
C SER A 18 -8.84 9.32 34.15
N ILE A 19 -9.24 10.43 33.55
CA ILE A 19 -8.89 10.79 32.16
C ILE A 19 -7.43 11.24 32.16
N LEU A 20 -6.53 10.28 32.02
CA LEU A 20 -5.20 10.50 31.47
C LEU A 20 -5.27 10.09 30.00
N SER A 21 -4.90 11.00 29.10
CA SER A 21 -4.78 10.75 27.67
C SER A 21 -3.67 9.74 27.37
N GLN A 22 -3.94 8.46 27.63
CA GLN A 22 -3.17 7.38 27.02
C GLN A 22 -3.48 7.40 25.53
N SER A 23 -2.49 7.68 24.69
CA SER A 23 -2.57 7.32 23.28
C SER A 23 -2.75 5.80 23.22
N SER A 24 -3.97 5.36 22.96
CA SER A 24 -4.26 3.93 22.76
C SER A 24 -3.48 3.47 21.54
N LEU A 25 -2.73 2.38 21.68
CA LEU A 25 -2.08 1.71 20.55
C LEU A 25 -3.17 1.33 19.53
N ALA A 26 -2.82 1.35 18.24
CA ALA A 26 -3.71 0.84 17.21
C ALA A 26 -4.07 -0.63 17.50
N TYR A 27 -5.36 -0.96 17.61
CA TYR A 27 -5.77 -2.34 17.79
C TYR A 27 -5.87 -3.06 16.44
N ILE A 28 -5.64 -4.37 16.46
CA ILE A 28 -5.61 -5.23 15.27
C ILE A 28 -7.04 -5.70 14.98
N ILE A 29 -7.49 -5.49 13.75
CA ILE A 29 -8.79 -5.92 13.22
C ILE A 29 -8.66 -7.28 12.54
N ASN A 30 -7.62 -7.45 11.72
CA ASN A 30 -7.29 -8.69 11.03
C ASN A 30 -5.77 -8.79 10.84
N GLU A 31 -5.23 -10.00 10.89
CA GLU A 31 -3.81 -10.25 10.66
C GLU A 31 -3.62 -11.55 9.86
N GLU A 32 -2.83 -11.46 8.81
CA GLU A 32 -2.31 -12.61 8.08
C GLU A 32 -0.82 -12.71 8.31
N ARG A 33 -0.34 -13.94 8.54
CA ARG A 33 1.06 -14.23 8.84
C ARG A 33 1.55 -15.40 8.01
N LYS A 34 2.65 -15.20 7.28
CA LYS A 34 3.35 -16.23 6.50
C LYS A 34 4.78 -16.36 7.00
N GLU A 35 5.27 -17.59 7.08
CA GLU A 35 6.57 -17.92 7.65
C GLU A 35 7.43 -18.70 6.66
N GLU A 36 8.74 -18.48 6.72
CA GLU A 36 9.73 -19.26 5.98
C GLU A 36 11.09 -19.25 6.68
N TYR A 37 11.85 -20.33 6.54
CA TYR A 37 13.26 -20.35 6.89
C TYR A 37 14.11 -19.78 5.76
N LEU A 38 15.12 -18.97 6.12
CA LEU A 38 16.12 -18.46 5.17
C LEU A 38 17.45 -19.23 5.27
N ALA A 39 17.73 -19.77 6.46
CA ALA A 39 18.79 -20.73 6.78
C ALA A 39 18.47 -21.37 8.15
N SER A 40 19.27 -22.34 8.57
CA SER A 40 19.24 -22.90 9.93
C SER A 40 19.37 -21.79 10.97
N GLY A 41 18.42 -21.68 11.90
CA GLY A 41 18.38 -20.62 12.91
C GLY A 41 18.06 -19.22 12.40
N VAL A 42 17.70 -19.04 11.12
CA VAL A 42 17.28 -17.75 10.53
C VAL A 42 15.89 -17.87 9.94
N HIS A 43 14.94 -17.24 10.61
CA HIS A 43 13.51 -17.34 10.30
C HIS A 43 12.94 -15.98 9.87
N ARG A 44 12.08 -15.98 8.85
CA ARG A 44 11.33 -14.80 8.38
C ARG A 44 9.84 -14.98 8.61
N ALA A 45 9.21 -13.96 9.20
CA ALA A 45 7.76 -13.77 9.15
C ALA A 45 7.39 -12.55 8.28
N HIS A 46 6.42 -12.73 7.38
CA HIS A 46 5.72 -11.67 6.68
C HIS A 46 4.33 -11.51 7.30
N ILE A 47 4.02 -10.31 7.77
CA ILE A 47 2.77 -10.00 8.46
C ILE A 47 2.09 -8.83 7.76
N GLU A 48 0.90 -9.09 7.22
CA GLU A 48 0.01 -8.04 6.74
C GLU A 48 -1.20 -7.97 7.67
N ARG A 49 -1.41 -6.80 8.29
CA ARG A 49 -2.49 -6.61 9.25
C ARG A 49 -3.26 -5.33 9.00
N PHE A 50 -4.56 -5.40 9.23
CA PHE A 50 -5.45 -4.25 9.22
C PHE A 50 -5.71 -3.81 10.66
N THR A 51 -5.52 -2.52 10.94
CA THR A 51 -5.67 -1.93 12.28
C THR A 51 -6.61 -0.74 12.26
N SER A 52 -6.97 -0.22 13.43
CA SER A 52 -7.73 1.04 13.54
C SER A 52 -7.09 2.23 12.79
N GLU A 53 -5.77 2.20 12.61
CA GLU A 53 -4.99 3.23 11.90
C GLU A 53 -4.79 2.92 10.39
N GLY A 54 -5.22 1.75 9.92
CA GLY A 54 -5.09 1.28 8.54
C GLY A 54 -4.20 0.05 8.38
N TRP A 55 -3.89 -0.31 7.12
CA TRP A 55 -3.04 -1.45 6.80
C TRP A 55 -1.59 -1.24 7.23
N GLN A 56 -0.97 -2.30 7.74
CA GLN A 56 0.44 -2.36 8.09
C GLN A 56 1.04 -3.61 7.44
N ASN A 57 2.19 -3.44 6.79
CA ASN A 57 2.93 -4.52 6.15
C ASN A 57 4.32 -4.62 6.80
N LEU A 58 4.59 -5.74 7.46
CA LEU A 58 5.79 -5.97 8.25
C LEU A 58 6.55 -7.18 7.71
N ASN A 59 7.87 -7.05 7.66
CA ASN A 59 8.77 -8.18 7.50
C ASN A 59 9.68 -8.27 8.71
N VAL A 60 9.77 -9.45 9.30
CA VAL A 60 10.47 -9.73 10.55
C VAL A 60 11.47 -10.85 10.29
N LEU A 61 12.76 -10.60 10.55
CA LEU A 61 13.81 -11.61 10.59
C LEU A 61 14.12 -11.90 12.05
N THR A 62 14.14 -13.17 12.42
CA THR A 62 14.58 -13.67 13.73
C THR A 62 15.81 -14.54 13.52
N ILE A 63 16.87 -14.23 14.23
CA ILE A 63 18.19 -14.87 14.11
C ILE A 63 18.55 -15.44 15.48
N ASP A 64 18.77 -16.74 15.52
CA ASP A 64 19.36 -17.44 16.66
C ASP A 64 20.87 -17.23 16.66
N THR A 65 21.38 -16.51 17.65
CA THR A 65 22.82 -16.21 17.80
C THR A 65 23.58 -17.27 18.58
N THR A 66 22.89 -18.27 19.14
CA THR A 66 23.54 -19.44 19.74
C THR A 66 24.03 -20.41 18.65
N ASN A 67 23.41 -20.37 17.48
CA ASN A 67 23.91 -21.03 16.29
C ASN A 67 25.13 -20.26 15.73
N GLN A 68 26.32 -20.82 15.98
CA GLN A 68 27.60 -20.23 15.59
C GLN A 68 27.81 -20.11 14.06
N MET A 69 26.95 -20.75 13.26
CA MET A 69 26.98 -20.62 11.80
C MET A 69 26.37 -19.31 11.31
N ASN A 70 25.62 -18.61 12.17
CA ASN A 70 24.94 -17.37 11.83
C ASN A 70 25.72 -16.16 12.37
N GLU A 71 25.89 -15.15 11.52
CA GLU A 71 26.49 -13.88 11.90
C GLU A 71 25.74 -12.70 11.28
N ILE A 72 25.92 -11.52 11.87
CA ILE A 72 25.51 -10.26 11.27
C ILE A 72 26.72 -9.38 11.03
N LYS A 73 26.77 -8.70 9.88
CA LYS A 73 27.82 -7.74 9.53
C LYS A 73 27.23 -6.49 8.92
N ALA A 74 27.94 -5.39 9.07
CA ALA A 74 27.64 -4.20 8.29
C ALA A 74 28.00 -4.47 6.83
N ILE A 75 27.05 -4.19 5.94
CA ILE A 75 27.25 -4.21 4.49
C ILE A 75 27.18 -2.79 3.97
N PHE A 76 28.02 -2.46 2.99
CA PHE A 76 28.08 -1.15 2.35
C PHE A 76 28.61 -1.34 0.92
N ASN A 77 28.75 -0.25 0.16
CA ASN A 77 29.29 -0.33 -1.19
C ASN A 77 30.75 -0.84 -1.15
N THR A 78 31.12 -1.74 -2.07
CA THR A 78 32.50 -2.27 -2.20
C THR A 78 33.54 -1.19 -2.52
N GLU A 79 33.10 -0.02 -2.98
CA GLU A 79 33.94 1.18 -3.19
C GLU A 79 34.10 2.03 -1.91
N GLY A 80 33.56 1.61 -0.77
CA GLY A 80 33.69 2.27 0.53
C GLY A 80 32.44 3.03 0.98
N VAL A 81 32.44 3.48 2.25
CA VAL A 81 31.30 4.13 2.91
C VAL A 81 30.98 5.54 2.40
N SER A 82 31.83 6.10 1.54
CA SER A 82 31.51 7.35 0.82
C SER A 82 30.56 7.15 -0.37
N HIS A 83 30.35 5.89 -0.79
CA HIS A 83 29.49 5.53 -1.91
C HIS A 83 28.17 4.94 -1.41
N ARG A 84 27.07 5.41 -1.97
CA ARG A 84 25.74 4.86 -1.68
C ARG A 84 25.41 3.72 -2.64
N SER A 85 24.72 2.71 -2.14
CA SER A 85 24.15 1.63 -2.95
C SER A 85 22.78 1.24 -2.39
N ASN A 86 21.95 0.56 -3.17
CA ASN A 86 20.73 -0.01 -2.59
C ASN A 86 21.04 -1.33 -1.87
N VAL A 87 20.23 -1.69 -0.88
CA VAL A 87 20.44 -2.88 -0.03
C VAL A 87 20.48 -4.16 -0.86
N ARG A 88 19.70 -4.27 -1.94
CA ARG A 88 19.67 -5.46 -2.78
C ARG A 88 21.02 -5.70 -3.45
N ASP A 89 21.63 -4.64 -3.96
CA ASP A 89 22.94 -4.73 -4.61
C ASP A 89 24.03 -5.05 -3.58
N MET A 90 23.98 -4.44 -2.39
CA MET A 90 24.88 -4.78 -1.27
C MET A 90 24.77 -6.26 -0.86
N VAL A 91 23.55 -6.81 -0.74
CA VAL A 91 23.32 -8.23 -0.42
C VAL A 91 23.82 -9.14 -1.54
N ASN A 92 23.65 -8.74 -2.80
CA ASN A 92 24.10 -9.54 -3.93
C ASN A 92 25.61 -9.75 -3.96
N VAL A 93 26.38 -8.74 -3.57
CA VAL A 93 27.85 -8.77 -3.62
C VAL A 93 28.51 -9.22 -2.32
N SER A 94 27.85 -9.09 -1.17
CA SER A 94 28.44 -9.43 0.13
C SER A 94 28.41 -10.93 0.44
N GLY A 95 27.46 -11.68 -0.13
CA GLY A 95 27.20 -13.07 0.25
C GLY A 95 26.20 -13.23 1.40
N ALA A 96 25.58 -12.14 1.85
CA ALA A 96 24.52 -12.19 2.85
C ALA A 96 23.29 -12.96 2.33
N ILE A 97 22.64 -13.73 3.21
CA ILE A 97 21.39 -14.44 2.91
C ILE A 97 20.14 -13.56 3.08
N ALA A 98 20.28 -12.46 3.80
CA ALA A 98 19.28 -11.41 3.94
C ALA A 98 19.96 -10.08 4.30
N GLY A 99 19.26 -8.97 4.12
CA GLY A 99 19.76 -7.69 4.60
C GLY A 99 18.70 -6.60 4.67
N VAL A 100 18.98 -5.60 5.50
CA VAL A 100 18.18 -4.37 5.63
C VAL A 100 19.07 -3.14 5.49
N ASN A 101 18.45 -1.97 5.30
CA ASN A 101 19.17 -0.71 5.43
C ASN A 101 19.62 -0.49 6.89
N GLY A 102 20.71 0.28 7.07
CA GLY A 102 21.39 0.45 8.34
C GLY A 102 21.19 1.83 8.93
N ASP A 103 22.30 2.41 9.35
CA ASP A 103 22.38 3.68 10.07
C ASP A 103 21.86 4.88 9.26
N TYR A 104 21.57 5.96 9.96
CA TYR A 104 21.34 7.27 9.38
C TYR A 104 22.61 7.78 8.68
N PHE A 105 22.43 8.62 7.67
CA PHE A 105 23.53 9.15 6.90
C PHE A 105 23.29 10.60 6.47
N ASN A 106 24.38 11.34 6.29
CA ASN A 106 24.37 12.64 5.65
C ASN A 106 24.50 12.50 4.14
N TYR A 107 23.93 13.44 3.39
CA TYR A 107 24.15 13.54 1.94
C TYR A 107 25.29 14.50 1.60
N GLN A 108 25.51 15.50 2.46
CA GLN A 108 26.40 16.62 2.24
C GLN A 108 27.37 16.74 3.42
N PRO A 109 28.63 17.13 3.19
CA PRO A 109 29.21 17.42 1.87
C PRO A 109 29.54 16.15 1.06
N HIS A 110 29.61 14.99 1.73
CA HIS A 110 29.69 13.66 1.13
C HIS A 110 28.74 12.69 1.84
N PRO A 111 28.28 11.63 1.16
CA PRO A 111 27.60 10.54 1.84
C PRO A 111 28.48 9.93 2.94
N SER A 112 27.95 9.83 4.16
CA SER A 112 28.64 9.18 5.29
C SER A 112 27.64 8.83 6.39
N THR A 113 27.90 7.76 7.14
CA THR A 113 27.09 7.38 8.30
C THR A 113 27.20 8.42 9.42
N LEU A 114 26.15 8.52 10.24
CA LEU A 114 26.18 9.38 11.43
C LEU A 114 26.83 8.66 12.62
N GLY A 115 26.52 7.40 12.82
CA GLY A 115 27.03 6.53 13.87
C GLY A 115 28.18 5.64 13.43
N MET A 116 28.51 4.71 14.32
CA MET A 116 29.65 3.79 14.20
C MET A 116 29.38 2.65 13.23
N ILE A 117 30.44 2.16 12.58
CA ILE A 117 30.48 0.84 11.94
C ILE A 117 31.73 0.10 12.40
N VAL A 118 31.55 -1.12 12.89
CA VAL A 118 32.64 -2.09 13.16
C VAL A 118 32.26 -3.43 12.56
N ASN A 119 33.21 -4.07 11.89
CA ASN A 119 33.15 -5.49 11.51
C ASN A 119 34.44 -6.16 11.98
N ASP A 120 34.33 -7.28 12.69
CA ASP A 120 35.45 -8.15 13.07
C ASP A 120 36.66 -7.39 13.68
N GLY A 121 36.38 -6.49 14.64
CA GLY A 121 37.39 -5.67 15.33
C GLY A 121 37.93 -4.48 14.53
N LYS A 122 37.54 -4.31 13.25
CA LYS A 122 37.95 -3.20 12.39
C LYS A 122 36.98 -2.03 12.50
N LEU A 123 37.49 -0.86 12.92
CA LEU A 123 36.72 0.38 12.92
C LEU A 123 36.59 0.92 11.49
N ILE A 124 35.38 0.83 10.93
CA ILE A 124 35.06 1.31 9.57
C ILE A 124 34.53 2.74 9.63
N SER A 125 33.81 3.12 10.68
CA SER A 125 33.34 4.48 10.88
C SER A 125 33.18 4.78 12.36
N SER A 126 33.56 5.97 12.83
CA SER A 126 33.56 6.32 14.25
C SER A 126 32.15 6.43 14.85
N ALA A 127 32.01 6.42 16.17
CA ALA A 127 30.77 6.90 16.80
C ALA A 127 30.51 8.39 16.51
N GLN A 128 29.30 8.85 16.77
CA GLN A 128 29.01 10.29 16.75
C GLN A 128 29.68 10.96 17.95
N GLU A 129 30.46 12.01 17.71
CA GLU A 129 31.23 12.71 18.74
C GLU A 129 30.35 13.26 19.88
N GLY A 130 30.75 12.97 21.12
CA GLY A 130 30.12 13.43 22.36
C GLY A 130 29.41 12.32 23.15
N LYS A 131 29.06 12.64 24.40
CA LYS A 131 28.49 11.68 25.35
C LYS A 131 27.07 11.25 24.98
N ASN A 132 26.83 9.93 24.91
CA ASN A 132 25.52 9.29 24.68
C ASN A 132 24.73 9.86 23.49
N LYS A 133 25.41 10.18 22.39
CA LYS A 133 24.80 10.91 21.27
C LYS A 133 23.85 10.07 20.43
N LEU A 134 24.34 8.94 19.91
CA LEU A 134 23.54 8.01 19.11
C LEU A 134 23.68 6.59 19.69
N PRO A 135 22.59 5.82 19.74
CA PRO A 135 22.65 4.43 20.17
C PRO A 135 23.43 3.58 19.17
N VAL A 136 24.06 2.52 19.68
CA VAL A 136 24.79 1.52 18.91
C VAL A 136 24.28 0.14 19.31
N PHE A 137 23.97 -0.69 18.30
CA PHE A 137 23.83 -2.13 18.48
C PHE A 137 25.19 -2.77 18.22
N TYR A 138 25.62 -3.66 19.09
CA TYR A 138 26.90 -4.33 18.93
C TYR A 138 26.86 -5.77 19.41
N GLN A 139 27.73 -6.60 18.84
CA GLN A 139 27.94 -8.00 19.21
C GLN A 139 29.42 -8.19 19.58
N SER A 140 29.64 -8.77 20.76
CA SER A 140 30.99 -9.08 21.25
C SER A 140 31.56 -10.33 20.56
N SER A 141 32.88 -10.38 20.42
CA SER A 141 33.60 -11.56 19.94
C SER A 141 33.46 -12.76 20.86
N ALA A 142 33.27 -12.52 22.16
CA ALA A 142 32.96 -13.56 23.15
C ALA A 142 31.51 -14.07 23.05
N GLY A 143 30.70 -13.52 22.15
CA GLY A 143 29.28 -13.79 22.04
C GLY A 143 28.42 -12.78 22.81
N GLY A 144 27.13 -12.80 22.53
CA GLY A 144 26.15 -11.87 23.11
C GLY A 144 26.03 -10.57 22.33
N SER A 145 24.78 -10.13 22.17
CA SER A 145 24.41 -8.89 21.50
C SER A 145 23.80 -7.92 22.50
N GLN A 146 24.15 -6.65 22.35
CA GLN A 146 23.74 -5.58 23.26
C GLN A 146 23.40 -4.31 22.50
N LEU A 147 22.71 -3.42 23.20
CA LEU A 147 22.35 -2.10 22.71
C LEU A 147 22.68 -1.09 23.79
N GLY A 148 23.43 -0.05 23.42
CA GLY A 148 23.88 0.97 24.36
C GLY A 148 24.42 2.20 23.65
N TYR A 149 25.31 2.91 24.33
CA TYR A 149 26.03 4.06 23.80
C TYR A 149 27.53 3.77 23.85
N ILE A 150 28.21 4.02 22.73
CA ILE A 150 29.67 3.94 22.64
C ILE A 150 30.18 5.38 22.51
N ASP A 151 30.83 5.84 23.57
CA ASP A 151 31.54 7.12 23.59
C ASP A 151 32.97 6.83 23.12
N GLN A 152 33.42 7.55 22.09
CA GLN A 152 34.71 7.34 21.44
C GLN A 152 35.41 8.69 21.22
N SER A 153 36.70 8.75 21.52
CA SER A 153 37.63 9.80 21.09
C SER A 153 38.63 9.20 20.12
N VAL A 154 38.90 9.91 19.03
CA VAL A 154 39.91 9.55 18.05
C VAL A 154 40.88 10.71 17.95
N ASP A 155 42.15 10.46 18.21
CA ASP A 155 43.19 11.47 18.26
C ASP A 155 44.42 10.98 17.49
N ILE A 156 45.13 11.89 16.83
CA ILE A 156 46.45 11.65 16.26
C ILE A 156 47.50 12.32 17.13
N LEU A 157 48.44 11.54 17.66
CA LEU A 157 49.57 12.04 18.45
C LEU A 157 50.80 12.19 17.56
N ASN A 158 51.35 13.40 17.50
CA ASN A 158 52.69 13.64 16.97
C ASN A 158 53.72 13.16 17.99
N GLN A 159 54.45 12.09 17.66
CA GLN A 159 55.39 11.45 18.59
C GLN A 159 56.64 12.30 18.87
N LEU A 160 56.94 13.31 18.04
CA LEU A 160 58.11 14.19 18.23
C LEU A 160 57.80 15.35 19.17
N THR A 161 56.60 15.93 19.05
CA THR A 161 56.23 17.15 19.78
C THR A 161 55.25 16.92 20.93
N GLY A 162 54.59 15.76 20.97
CA GLY A 162 53.49 15.48 21.87
C GLY A 162 52.17 16.18 21.50
N ALA A 163 52.13 16.91 20.38
CA ALA A 163 50.91 17.58 19.93
C ALA A 163 49.81 16.57 19.55
N LYS A 164 48.58 16.83 19.98
CA LYS A 164 47.41 16.01 19.68
C LYS A 164 46.47 16.72 18.72
N TYR A 165 46.06 16.01 17.67
CA TYR A 165 45.07 16.46 16.70
C TYR A 165 43.80 15.62 16.84
N HIS A 166 42.73 16.23 17.32
CA HIS A 166 41.46 15.55 17.52
C HIS A 166 40.74 15.30 16.18
N VAL A 167 40.37 14.05 15.92
CA VAL A 167 39.65 13.61 14.72
C VAL A 167 38.16 13.53 15.02
N SER A 168 37.39 14.49 14.51
CA SER A 168 35.92 14.49 14.66
C SER A 168 35.22 13.46 13.77
N GLY A 169 35.85 13.00 12.68
CA GLY A 169 35.26 12.05 11.75
C GLY A 169 36.23 10.98 11.24
N PHE A 170 36.05 9.72 11.65
CA PHE A 170 36.74 8.59 11.04
C PHE A 170 35.89 8.06 9.89
N ASN A 171 36.38 8.18 8.66
CA ASN A 171 35.65 7.94 7.40
C ASN A 171 34.32 8.70 7.32
N LYS A 172 34.33 9.98 7.71
CA LYS A 172 33.17 10.87 7.67
C LYS A 172 33.59 12.28 7.27
N ALA A 173 32.66 13.04 6.71
CA ALA A 173 32.86 14.46 6.41
C ALA A 173 31.87 15.30 7.24
N TYR A 174 32.38 16.14 8.15
CA TYR A 174 31.56 16.98 9.02
C TYR A 174 31.79 18.48 8.78
N GLY A 175 30.76 19.29 9.10
CA GLY A 175 30.88 20.75 9.17
C GLY A 175 31.27 21.45 7.87
N GLY A 176 31.10 20.81 6.71
CA GLY A 176 31.63 21.32 5.44
C GLY A 176 33.15 21.34 5.40
N TYR A 177 33.78 20.26 5.84
CA TYR A 177 35.24 20.06 5.91
C TYR A 177 35.97 20.89 6.98
N LYS A 178 35.24 21.56 7.87
CA LYS A 178 35.82 22.37 8.97
C LYS A 178 36.48 21.55 10.06
N TYR A 179 36.01 20.32 10.25
CA TYR A 179 36.50 19.44 11.31
C TYR A 179 37.42 18.37 10.72
N LEU A 180 38.45 17.99 11.49
CA LEU A 180 39.45 17.03 11.05
C LEU A 180 38.82 15.66 10.78
N SER A 181 39.03 15.17 9.57
CA SER A 181 38.61 13.85 9.12
C SER A 181 39.82 12.95 8.90
N LEU A 182 39.72 11.68 9.32
CA LEU A 182 40.68 10.62 9.01
C LEU A 182 40.03 9.67 8.01
N LEU A 183 40.63 9.52 6.85
CA LEU A 183 40.13 8.71 5.74
C LEU A 183 41.05 7.51 5.52
N THR A 184 40.50 6.30 5.67
CA THR A 184 41.16 5.02 5.37
C THR A 184 40.61 4.45 4.07
N ARG A 185 41.11 3.30 3.59
CA ARG A 185 40.57 2.66 2.39
C ARG A 185 39.08 2.35 2.48
N ASP A 186 38.52 2.15 3.68
CA ASP A 186 37.08 1.92 3.86
C ASP A 186 36.23 3.16 3.52
N TRP A 187 36.81 4.38 3.52
CA TRP A 187 36.16 5.57 2.94
C TRP A 187 35.92 5.38 1.45
N GLY A 188 36.96 4.97 0.74
CA GLY A 188 37.01 4.71 -0.70
C GLY A 188 38.43 4.86 -1.23
N LYS A 189 38.59 4.83 -2.56
CA LYS A 189 39.93 4.86 -3.19
C LYS A 189 40.64 6.22 -3.07
N LYS A 190 39.89 7.32 -3.00
CA LYS A 190 40.41 8.69 -3.04
C LYS A 190 39.96 9.51 -1.82
N SER A 191 40.82 10.42 -1.35
CA SER A 191 40.50 11.42 -0.32
C SER A 191 39.60 12.54 -0.86
N PHE A 192 39.39 13.62 -0.10
CA PHE A 192 38.54 14.72 -0.54
C PHE A 192 39.20 15.55 -1.65
N GLY A 193 40.49 15.88 -1.50
CA GLY A 193 41.21 16.88 -2.31
C GLY A 193 40.68 18.30 -2.10
N ALA A 194 40.86 19.17 -3.10
CA ALA A 194 40.50 20.60 -3.06
C ALA A 194 38.97 20.89 -3.11
N LYS A 195 38.16 20.22 -2.27
CA LYS A 195 36.69 20.39 -2.20
C LYS A 195 36.22 21.60 -1.40
N ALA A 196 37.11 22.27 -0.69
CA ALA A 196 36.88 23.54 0.00
C ALA A 196 38.13 24.43 -0.09
N ALA A 197 37.98 25.71 0.23
CA ALA A 197 39.11 26.62 0.29
C ALA A 197 40.05 26.24 1.44
N ASN A 198 41.36 26.31 1.19
CA ASN A 198 42.44 26.00 2.14
C ASN A 198 42.34 24.59 2.71
N MET A 199 41.99 23.61 1.88
CA MET A 199 42.03 22.20 2.26
C MET A 199 43.47 21.75 2.41
N THR A 200 43.83 21.24 3.59
CA THR A 200 45.11 20.56 3.80
C THR A 200 44.84 19.07 3.97
N GLU A 201 45.54 18.26 3.16
CA GLU A 201 45.54 16.81 3.27
C GLU A 201 46.94 16.29 3.59
N VAL A 202 47.03 15.35 4.53
CA VAL A 202 48.29 14.72 4.96
C VAL A 202 48.15 13.22 4.75
N LEU A 203 48.96 12.67 3.84
CA LEU A 203 49.08 11.24 3.61
C LEU A 203 50.01 10.63 4.67
N VAL A 204 49.53 9.58 5.33
CA VAL A 204 50.28 8.83 6.33
C VAL A 204 50.39 7.37 5.89
N GLU A 205 51.62 6.89 5.78
CA GLU A 205 51.96 5.52 5.41
C GLU A 205 52.85 4.92 6.49
N ASN A 206 52.56 3.69 6.95
CA ASN A 206 53.33 3.02 8.00
C ASN A 206 53.55 3.89 9.26
N GLY A 207 52.56 4.72 9.61
CA GLY A 207 52.61 5.61 10.77
C GLY A 207 53.50 6.85 10.61
N VAL A 208 53.99 7.17 9.41
CA VAL A 208 54.79 8.38 9.15
C VAL A 208 54.15 9.25 8.07
N VAL A 209 54.31 10.58 8.19
CA VAL A 209 53.84 11.53 7.18
C VAL A 209 54.63 11.34 5.88
N ALA A 210 53.95 10.94 4.81
CA ALA A 210 54.54 10.64 3.50
C ALA A 210 54.41 11.80 2.50
N ASP A 211 53.29 12.54 2.54
CA ASP A 211 53.06 13.70 1.67
C ASP A 211 52.07 14.67 2.34
N ILE A 212 52.16 15.97 2.01
CA ILE A 212 51.28 17.03 2.50
C ILE A 212 50.89 17.93 1.33
N ARG A 213 49.59 18.13 1.13
CA ARG A 213 49.07 18.98 0.05
C ARG A 213 48.11 20.01 0.61
N THR A 214 48.25 21.25 0.14
CA THR A 214 47.26 22.31 0.38
C THR A 214 46.60 22.68 -0.95
N ASN A 215 45.27 22.58 -1.01
CA ASN A 215 44.44 22.75 -2.21
C ASN A 215 44.91 21.90 -3.41
N GLY A 216 45.42 20.69 -3.14
CA GLY A 216 45.90 19.76 -4.16
C GLY A 216 44.86 18.75 -4.63
N GLU A 217 45.27 17.92 -5.59
CA GLU A 217 44.51 16.75 -6.05
C GLU A 217 44.36 15.70 -4.94
N PRO A 218 43.23 14.96 -4.90
CA PRO A 218 43.01 13.90 -3.92
C PRO A 218 44.12 12.85 -3.92
N PHE A 219 44.49 12.39 -2.73
CA PHE A 219 45.37 11.23 -2.54
C PHE A 219 44.65 9.93 -2.90
N ASP A 220 45.42 8.98 -3.45
CA ASP A 220 45.06 7.57 -3.35
C ASP A 220 45.28 7.14 -1.89
N ILE A 221 44.21 6.72 -1.22
CA ILE A 221 44.31 6.31 0.18
C ILE A 221 44.93 4.91 0.22
N PRO A 222 46.07 4.66 0.85
CA PRO A 222 46.71 3.33 0.88
C PRO A 222 45.90 2.30 1.68
N GLU A 223 46.16 1.00 1.46
CA GLU A 223 45.51 -0.09 2.22
C GLU A 223 45.88 -0.04 3.71
N ASP A 224 47.18 0.13 4.00
CA ASP A 224 47.75 0.12 5.36
C ASP A 224 48.12 1.54 5.86
N GLY A 225 47.32 2.54 5.45
CA GLY A 225 47.53 3.92 5.87
C GLY A 225 46.26 4.76 5.81
N TYR A 226 46.41 6.07 5.92
CA TYR A 226 45.26 6.99 5.95
C TYR A 226 45.63 8.40 5.50
N VAL A 227 44.59 9.20 5.23
CA VAL A 227 44.70 10.61 4.91
C VAL A 227 43.97 11.43 5.97
N LEU A 228 44.68 12.39 6.57
CA LEU A 228 44.07 13.42 7.42
C LEU A 228 43.65 14.59 6.54
N SER A 229 42.44 15.10 6.71
CA SER A 229 41.88 16.13 5.81
C SER A 229 41.01 17.14 6.56
N GLN A 230 41.31 18.43 6.39
CA GLN A 230 40.59 19.54 7.03
C GLN A 230 40.84 20.87 6.29
N ASN A 231 39.85 21.76 6.24
CA ASN A 231 40.04 23.13 5.75
C ASN A 231 40.62 24.04 6.83
N ASN A 232 41.43 25.03 6.41
CA ASN A 232 42.12 25.98 7.29
C ASN A 232 42.86 25.27 8.44
N SER A 233 43.53 24.16 8.14
CA SER A 233 43.97 23.20 9.13
C SER A 233 45.33 23.55 9.75
N PRO A 234 45.53 23.31 11.07
CA PRO A 234 46.86 23.34 11.67
C PRO A 234 47.78 22.20 11.17
N LEU A 235 47.24 21.21 10.44
CA LEU A 235 48.02 20.11 9.85
C LEU A 235 49.13 20.58 8.91
N ALA A 236 49.03 21.77 8.32
CA ALA A 236 50.05 22.34 7.45
C ALA A 236 51.41 22.55 8.15
N SER A 237 51.44 22.51 9.49
CA SER A 237 52.67 22.59 10.30
C SER A 237 53.42 21.26 10.43
N LEU A 238 52.83 20.13 10.01
CA LEU A 238 53.51 18.84 9.99
C LEU A 238 54.61 18.83 8.90
N THR A 239 55.64 18.02 9.12
CA THR A 239 56.73 17.83 8.15
C THR A 239 56.81 16.37 7.70
N LEU A 240 57.37 16.15 6.51
CA LEU A 240 57.61 14.80 5.99
C LEU A 240 58.46 13.97 6.97
N GLY A 241 58.13 12.69 7.10
CA GLY A 241 58.79 11.77 8.02
C GLY A 241 58.33 11.88 9.47
N THR A 242 57.40 12.80 9.82
CA THR A 242 56.88 12.91 11.19
C THR A 242 56.16 11.61 11.58
N PRO A 243 56.58 10.91 12.65
CA PRO A 243 55.84 9.77 13.21
C PRO A 243 54.54 10.22 13.88
N LEU A 244 53.43 9.63 13.45
CA LEU A 244 52.08 9.86 13.94
C LEU A 244 51.49 8.56 14.50
N GLU A 245 50.92 8.63 15.69
CA GLU A 245 50.22 7.50 16.32
C GLU A 245 48.71 7.78 16.36
N LEU A 246 47.91 6.82 15.87
CA LEU A 246 46.46 6.83 16.01
C LEU A 246 46.07 6.31 17.40
N GLN A 247 45.48 7.18 18.22
CA GLN A 247 44.97 6.86 19.54
C GLN A 247 43.44 6.84 19.51
N VAL A 248 42.84 5.67 19.75
CA VAL A 248 41.39 5.52 19.87
C VAL A 248 41.05 5.15 21.30
N THR A 249 40.39 6.05 22.01
CA THR A 249 39.89 5.79 23.37
C THR A 249 38.38 5.57 23.31
N SER A 250 37.88 4.51 23.92
CA SER A 250 36.44 4.25 23.97
C SER A 250 36.02 3.55 25.26
N ASN A 251 34.78 3.78 25.68
CA ASN A 251 34.18 3.05 26.81
C ASN A 251 33.89 1.57 26.49
N VAL A 252 33.88 1.21 25.20
CA VAL A 252 33.78 -0.17 24.72
C VAL A 252 34.95 -0.42 23.77
N ASP A 253 35.74 -1.45 24.02
CA ASP A 253 36.83 -1.82 23.10
C ASP A 253 36.26 -2.36 21.78
N TYR A 254 36.32 -1.55 20.74
CA TYR A 254 35.82 -1.90 19.41
C TYR A 254 36.57 -3.10 18.79
N LYS A 255 37.82 -3.36 19.21
CA LYS A 255 38.61 -4.50 18.71
C LYS A 255 38.04 -5.83 19.21
N ALA A 256 37.31 -5.80 20.32
CA ALA A 256 36.61 -6.97 20.86
C ALA A 256 35.22 -7.18 20.24
N LEU A 257 34.77 -6.37 19.28
CA LEU A 257 33.44 -6.46 18.67
C LEU A 257 33.48 -7.17 17.30
N LYS A 258 32.56 -8.12 17.09
CA LYS A 258 32.31 -8.71 15.76
C LYS A 258 31.49 -7.79 14.86
N PHE A 259 30.57 -7.05 15.47
CA PHE A 259 29.69 -6.15 14.77
C PHE A 259 29.37 -4.95 15.66
N ALA A 260 29.36 -3.75 15.09
CA ALA A 260 28.71 -2.59 15.68
C ALA A 260 28.07 -1.72 14.59
N MET A 261 26.87 -1.23 14.83
CA MET A 261 26.20 -0.28 13.94
C MET A 261 25.42 0.76 14.73
N GLY A 262 25.56 2.02 14.33
CA GLY A 262 24.76 3.13 14.83
C GLY A 262 23.28 3.05 14.41
N GLY A 263 22.45 3.80 15.13
CA GLY A 263 21.09 4.10 14.69
C GLY A 263 20.57 5.40 15.32
N GLY A 264 19.26 5.63 15.23
CA GLY A 264 18.70 6.94 15.56
C GLY A 264 18.17 7.07 16.98
N SER A 265 17.48 6.04 17.48
CA SER A 265 16.83 6.10 18.80
C SER A 265 16.59 4.72 19.40
N ILE A 266 16.61 4.64 20.72
CA ILE A 266 16.19 3.47 21.48
C ILE A 266 14.66 3.49 21.57
N ILE A 267 14.00 2.47 21.00
CA ILE A 267 12.54 2.36 20.93
C ILE A 267 11.97 1.32 21.90
N LEU A 268 12.82 0.46 22.43
CA LEU A 268 12.50 -0.48 23.50
C LEU A 268 13.70 -0.52 24.44
N LYS A 269 13.49 -0.25 25.72
CA LYS A 269 14.53 -0.28 26.74
C LYS A 269 14.04 -1.08 27.94
N ASN A 270 14.77 -2.12 28.32
CA ASN A 270 14.43 -2.99 29.44
C ASN A 270 12.97 -3.50 29.42
N GLY A 271 12.48 -3.89 28.23
CA GLY A 271 11.11 -4.38 28.03
C GLY A 271 10.02 -3.29 28.03
N VAL A 272 10.39 -2.00 28.08
CA VAL A 272 9.47 -0.85 28.06
C VAL A 272 9.59 -0.11 26.73
N ALA A 273 8.48 -0.03 25.98
CA ALA A 273 8.46 0.69 24.71
C ALA A 273 8.54 2.20 24.94
N MET A 274 9.40 2.85 24.16
CA MET A 274 9.74 4.25 24.32
C MET A 274 9.14 5.08 23.19
N GLN A 275 8.49 6.18 23.52
CA GLN A 275 8.19 7.22 22.54
C GLN A 275 9.37 8.20 22.53
N THR A 276 10.20 8.16 21.50
CA THR A 276 11.19 9.22 21.28
C THR A 276 10.68 10.18 20.20
N ASN A 277 11.05 11.45 20.31
CA ASN A 277 10.79 12.45 19.27
C ASN A 277 12.04 12.71 18.42
N ILE A 278 13.04 11.83 18.53
CA ILE A 278 14.29 11.92 17.77
C ILE A 278 14.00 11.41 16.36
N VAL A 279 13.99 12.34 15.41
CA VAL A 279 13.86 12.15 13.96
C VAL A 279 12.51 11.58 13.49
N ASN A 280 11.81 12.34 12.62
CA ASN A 280 10.57 11.97 11.93
C ASN A 280 9.41 11.56 12.86
N LYS A 281 8.74 12.56 13.44
CA LYS A 281 7.50 12.41 14.24
C LYS A 281 6.38 11.76 13.44
N GLY A 282 5.50 11.03 14.13
CA GLY A 282 4.32 10.39 13.56
C GLY A 282 4.58 9.01 12.96
N ARG A 283 3.63 8.53 12.16
CA ARG A 283 3.68 7.22 11.54
C ARG A 283 4.49 7.26 10.24
N HIS A 284 5.53 6.44 10.16
CA HIS A 284 6.42 6.36 8.98
C HIS A 284 6.76 4.91 8.66
N PRO A 285 7.28 4.63 7.45
CA PRO A 285 8.07 3.42 7.23
C PRO A 285 9.24 3.35 8.21
N ARG A 286 9.51 2.18 8.79
CA ARG A 286 10.55 2.00 9.84
C ARG A 286 11.41 0.77 9.53
N THR A 287 12.69 0.87 9.89
CA THR A 287 13.61 -0.27 10.01
C THR A 287 14.16 -0.27 11.44
N GLY A 288 14.35 -1.43 12.03
CA GLY A 288 14.89 -1.53 13.39
C GLY A 288 15.56 -2.87 13.66
N ILE A 289 16.33 -2.89 14.73
CA ILE A 289 17.02 -4.08 15.24
C ILE A 289 16.84 -4.16 16.76
N GLY A 290 16.57 -5.36 17.26
CA GLY A 290 16.37 -5.64 18.67
C GLY A 290 17.01 -6.95 19.09
N VAL A 291 17.15 -7.13 20.40
CA VAL A 291 17.78 -8.30 21.01
C VAL A 291 17.01 -8.75 22.24
N SER A 292 16.95 -10.06 22.48
CA SER A 292 16.45 -10.67 23.72
C SER A 292 17.30 -10.27 24.94
N GLN A 293 16.77 -10.49 26.14
CA GLN A 293 17.44 -10.11 27.39
C GLN A 293 18.79 -10.82 27.60
N ASP A 294 18.86 -12.08 27.19
CA ASP A 294 20.04 -12.96 27.27
C ASP A 294 21.00 -12.80 26.07
N GLY A 295 20.66 -11.99 25.06
CA GLY A 295 21.48 -11.81 23.87
C GLY A 295 21.43 -12.94 22.85
N SER A 296 20.64 -13.99 23.09
CA SER A 296 20.58 -15.23 22.26
C SER A 296 19.76 -15.10 20.99
N LYS A 297 18.95 -14.04 20.86
CA LYS A 297 18.06 -13.82 19.72
C LYS A 297 18.12 -12.38 19.25
N ILE A 298 18.40 -12.19 17.97
CA ILE A 298 18.30 -10.91 17.27
C ILE A 298 17.02 -10.88 16.44
N VAL A 299 16.33 -9.75 16.47
CA VAL A 299 15.15 -9.50 15.62
C VAL A 299 15.40 -8.26 14.79
N ILE A 300 15.15 -8.33 13.48
CA ILE A 300 15.24 -7.20 12.56
C ILE A 300 13.87 -7.03 11.91
N ILE A 301 13.32 -5.81 11.92
CA ILE A 301 11.97 -5.55 11.40
C ILE A 301 12.01 -4.39 10.42
N THR A 302 11.36 -4.58 9.28
CA THR A 302 10.95 -3.47 8.39
C THR A 302 9.44 -3.35 8.36
N VAL A 303 8.95 -2.11 8.34
CA VAL A 303 7.52 -1.79 8.23
C VAL A 303 7.32 -0.78 7.12
N ASP A 304 6.44 -1.10 6.17
CA ASP A 304 6.11 -0.19 5.09
C ASP A 304 5.16 0.93 5.53
N GLY A 305 5.15 2.04 4.80
CA GLY A 305 4.27 3.17 5.04
C GLY A 305 4.09 4.06 3.82
N ARG A 306 3.13 4.99 3.91
CA ARG A 306 2.70 5.95 2.88
C ARG A 306 1.86 5.30 1.77
N ASN A 307 2.46 4.45 0.93
CA ASN A 307 1.85 3.94 -0.32
C ASN A 307 0.75 2.85 -0.10
N GLY A 308 -0.30 3.19 0.63
CA GLY A 308 -1.39 2.29 1.03
C GLY A 308 -1.20 1.64 2.41
N TYR A 309 -0.08 1.92 3.09
CA TYR A 309 0.22 1.44 4.44
C TYR A 309 0.39 2.59 5.41
N ALA A 310 -0.09 2.42 6.64
CA ALA A 310 -0.12 3.43 7.67
C ALA A 310 1.26 3.71 8.30
N GLY A 311 2.26 2.84 8.14
CA GLY A 311 3.53 2.92 8.88
C GLY A 311 3.35 2.66 10.37
N LEU A 312 4.31 3.11 11.19
CA LEU A 312 4.22 3.05 12.66
C LEU A 312 4.82 4.28 13.33
N THR A 313 4.27 4.64 14.48
CA THR A 313 4.97 5.45 15.48
C THR A 313 6.12 4.66 16.10
N GLN A 314 7.09 5.34 16.73
CA GLN A 314 8.20 4.66 17.39
C GLN A 314 7.75 3.81 18.59
N LYS A 315 6.77 4.28 19.38
CA LYS A 315 6.23 3.50 20.51
C LYS A 315 5.59 2.20 20.04
N GLU A 316 4.73 2.26 19.00
CA GLU A 316 4.15 1.06 18.40
C GLU A 316 5.23 0.12 17.87
N PHE A 317 6.30 0.66 17.29
CA PHE A 317 7.40 -0.15 16.80
C PHE A 317 8.15 -0.87 17.93
N GLY A 318 8.38 -0.19 19.06
CA GLY A 318 8.93 -0.79 20.27
C GLY A 318 8.07 -1.91 20.84
N GLU A 319 6.74 -1.74 20.86
CA GLU A 319 5.80 -2.78 21.30
C GLU A 319 5.82 -4.01 20.38
N ILE A 320 6.06 -3.83 19.08
CA ILE A 320 6.23 -4.95 18.15
C ILE A 320 7.54 -5.71 18.43
N PHE A 321 8.66 -5.01 18.66
CA PHE A 321 9.89 -5.71 19.09
C PHE A 321 9.67 -6.50 20.38
N LYS A 322 8.94 -5.93 21.34
CA LYS A 322 8.56 -6.62 22.57
C LYS A 322 7.72 -7.87 22.29
N SER A 323 6.75 -7.82 21.38
CA SER A 323 5.96 -9.01 21.01
C SER A 323 6.77 -10.10 20.33
N PHE A 324 7.90 -9.76 19.70
CA PHE A 324 8.88 -10.74 19.19
C PHE A 324 9.93 -11.18 20.23
N GLY A 325 9.76 -10.78 21.49
CA GLY A 325 10.59 -11.20 22.62
C GLY A 325 11.92 -10.46 22.76
N CYS A 326 12.02 -9.25 22.20
CA CYS A 326 13.16 -8.38 22.47
C CYS A 326 13.01 -7.72 23.85
N TYR A 327 14.16 -7.47 24.50
CA TYR A 327 14.27 -6.70 25.73
C TYR A 327 14.77 -5.27 25.45
N ASN A 328 15.64 -5.11 24.45
CA ASN A 328 16.08 -3.81 23.94
C ASN A 328 15.95 -3.77 22.42
N ALA A 329 15.60 -2.61 21.87
CA ALA A 329 15.54 -2.39 20.42
C ALA A 329 15.80 -0.94 20.04
N MET A 330 16.35 -0.77 18.84
CA MET A 330 16.74 0.50 18.24
C MET A 330 16.07 0.69 16.89
N ASN A 331 15.67 1.93 16.62
CA ASN A 331 15.26 2.37 15.29
C ASN A 331 16.48 2.72 14.43
N LEU A 332 16.58 2.09 13.27
CA LEU A 332 17.53 2.39 12.20
C LEU A 332 16.96 3.46 11.25
N ASP A 333 17.67 3.81 10.18
CA ASP A 333 17.11 4.76 9.21
C ASP A 333 15.80 4.24 8.61
N GLY A 334 14.83 5.12 8.41
CA GLY A 334 13.47 4.77 8.03
C GLY A 334 13.02 5.48 6.76
N GLY A 335 11.71 5.68 6.63
CA GLY A 335 11.14 6.37 5.48
C GLY A 335 11.54 5.70 4.16
N GLY A 336 12.05 6.48 3.21
CA GLY A 336 12.45 5.98 1.88
C GLY A 336 13.64 5.02 1.89
N SER A 337 14.38 4.92 2.99
CA SER A 337 15.50 3.98 3.15
C SER A 337 15.03 2.56 3.50
N THR A 338 13.84 2.43 4.10
CA THR A 338 13.27 1.16 4.57
C THR A 338 13.24 0.11 3.46
N THR A 339 14.15 -0.86 3.54
CA THR A 339 14.29 -1.93 2.56
C THR A 339 14.70 -3.20 3.29
N MET A 340 14.02 -4.31 3.03
CA MET A 340 14.45 -5.67 3.41
C MET A 340 14.58 -6.53 2.17
N VAL A 341 15.65 -7.33 2.15
CA VAL A 341 16.05 -8.18 1.03
C VAL A 341 16.33 -9.59 1.54
N LYS A 342 15.94 -10.61 0.77
CA LYS A 342 16.36 -12.00 0.98
C LYS A 342 17.12 -12.54 -0.23
N LYS A 343 18.10 -13.42 0.01
CA LYS A 343 18.90 -14.13 -0.99
C LYS A 343 19.37 -15.45 -0.38
N THR A 344 18.47 -16.40 -0.16
CA THR A 344 18.86 -17.70 0.41
C THR A 344 19.83 -18.41 -0.54
N LYS A 345 20.56 -19.42 -0.04
CA LYS A 345 21.47 -20.22 -0.88
C LYS A 345 20.75 -20.99 -2.01
N ALA A 346 19.42 -21.11 -1.94
CA ALA A 346 18.59 -21.68 -3.00
C ALA A 346 18.21 -20.67 -4.11
N MET A 347 18.57 -19.39 -3.99
CA MET A 347 18.19 -18.31 -4.91
C MET A 347 19.37 -17.81 -5.74
N ASP A 348 19.14 -17.53 -7.02
CA ASP A 348 20.16 -16.96 -7.92
C ASP A 348 20.39 -15.46 -7.69
N LYS A 349 19.34 -14.72 -7.29
CA LYS A 349 19.35 -13.26 -7.13
C LYS A 349 18.61 -12.85 -5.88
N ALA A 350 19.07 -11.76 -5.27
CA ALA A 350 18.40 -11.15 -4.15
C ALA A 350 17.01 -10.56 -4.53
N GLU A 351 16.03 -10.78 -3.68
CA GLU A 351 14.65 -10.32 -3.81
C GLU A 351 14.33 -9.27 -2.73
N ILE A 352 13.72 -8.15 -3.12
CA ILE A 352 13.19 -7.15 -2.18
C ILE A 352 11.81 -7.62 -1.73
N ILE A 353 11.61 -7.72 -0.42
CA ILE A 353 10.43 -8.37 0.16
C ILE A 353 9.48 -7.41 0.89
N ASN A 354 9.79 -6.12 0.89
CA ASN A 354 8.92 -5.04 1.35
C ASN A 354 8.56 -4.11 0.18
N LYS A 355 7.72 -3.09 0.43
CA LYS A 355 7.32 -2.08 -0.55
C LYS A 355 7.99 -0.73 -0.24
N PRO A 356 9.15 -0.41 -0.85
CA PRO A 356 9.82 0.86 -0.65
C PRO A 356 8.88 2.06 -0.86
N SER A 357 8.90 3.01 0.07
CA SER A 357 7.95 4.14 0.04
C SER A 357 8.17 5.09 -1.14
N GLY A 358 9.33 5.04 -1.80
CA GLY A 358 9.63 5.81 -3.02
C GLY A 358 9.26 5.09 -4.32
N GLY A 359 8.65 3.90 -4.26
CA GLY A 359 8.39 3.04 -5.42
C GLY A 359 9.58 2.17 -5.83
N THR A 360 10.80 2.64 -5.61
CA THR A 360 12.05 1.89 -5.77
C THR A 360 12.91 1.97 -4.50
N PRO A 361 13.83 1.01 -4.26
CA PRO A 361 14.76 1.09 -3.15
C PRO A 361 15.68 2.30 -3.27
N ARG A 362 15.84 3.05 -2.18
CA ARG A 362 16.77 4.17 -2.10
C ARG A 362 18.21 3.67 -1.96
N ALA A 363 19.15 4.37 -2.59
CA ALA A 363 20.57 4.20 -2.31
C ALA A 363 20.93 4.80 -0.93
N VAL A 364 21.44 3.95 -0.05
CA VAL A 364 21.86 4.22 1.34
C VAL A 364 23.36 4.00 1.49
N VAL A 365 23.95 4.46 2.58
CA VAL A 365 25.40 4.28 2.84
C VAL A 365 25.71 2.89 3.38
N SER A 366 24.90 2.39 4.33
CA SER A 366 25.14 1.12 5.00
C SER A 366 23.85 0.30 5.20
N GLY A 367 24.04 -0.98 5.50
CA GLY A 367 23.02 -1.97 5.78
C GLY A 367 23.47 -2.98 6.83
N VAL A 368 22.52 -3.72 7.39
CA VAL A 368 22.80 -4.89 8.22
C VAL A 368 22.57 -6.13 7.34
N GLY A 369 23.63 -6.89 7.08
CA GLY A 369 23.58 -8.17 6.40
C GLY A 369 23.53 -9.33 7.39
N VAL A 370 22.73 -10.35 7.09
CA VAL A 370 22.67 -11.62 7.82
C VAL A 370 23.37 -12.67 6.98
N PHE A 371 24.30 -13.40 7.57
CA PHE A 371 25.09 -14.43 6.91
C PHE A 371 24.90 -15.77 7.60
N SER A 372 24.98 -16.84 6.83
CA SER A 372 24.99 -18.20 7.36
C SER A 372 26.02 -19.04 6.62
N SER A 373 26.96 -19.62 7.37
CA SER A 373 27.92 -20.58 6.83
C SER A 373 27.31 -21.97 6.63
N ASP A 374 26.09 -22.22 7.12
CA ASP A 374 25.42 -23.51 6.99
C ASP A 374 24.99 -23.77 5.54
N ASN A 375 25.47 -24.85 4.93
CA ASN A 375 25.21 -25.17 3.53
C ASN A 375 24.07 -26.19 3.44
N PRO A 376 23.10 -26.00 2.52
CA PRO A 376 21.96 -26.91 2.43
C PRO A 376 22.39 -28.36 2.16
N GLY A 377 21.89 -29.29 2.97
CA GLY A 377 22.08 -30.72 2.83
C GLY A 377 21.06 -31.41 1.92
N ALA A 378 20.89 -32.73 2.12
CA ALA A 378 19.87 -33.51 1.45
C ALA A 378 18.46 -33.08 1.89
N VAL A 379 17.50 -33.15 0.96
CA VAL A 379 16.09 -32.84 1.25
C VAL A 379 15.56 -33.79 2.33
N ALA A 380 15.01 -33.22 3.40
CA ALA A 380 14.35 -33.95 4.48
C ALA A 380 12.84 -33.72 4.50
N ARG A 381 12.38 -32.54 4.07
CA ARG A 381 10.95 -32.20 3.97
C ARG A 381 10.67 -31.25 2.81
N ILE A 382 9.43 -31.22 2.38
CA ILE A 382 8.93 -30.25 1.40
C ILE A 382 7.64 -29.59 1.89
N GLU A 383 7.33 -28.43 1.35
CA GLU A 383 6.06 -27.72 1.53
C GLU A 383 5.45 -27.45 0.16
N LEU A 384 4.21 -27.89 -0.02
CA LEU A 384 3.38 -27.61 -1.20
C LEU A 384 2.76 -26.21 -1.07
N ASP A 385 3.07 -25.30 -1.99
CA ASP A 385 2.40 -24.01 -2.09
C ASP A 385 1.39 -24.02 -3.24
N LEU A 386 0.14 -23.65 -2.95
CA LEU A 386 -0.95 -23.62 -3.92
C LEU A 386 -1.36 -22.17 -4.18
N ASP A 387 -1.56 -21.82 -5.47
CA ASP A 387 -2.08 -20.49 -5.83
C ASP A 387 -3.47 -20.22 -5.23
N THR A 388 -4.28 -21.28 -5.13
CA THR A 388 -5.60 -21.28 -4.47
C THR A 388 -5.99 -22.71 -4.09
N ASP A 389 -6.84 -22.85 -3.09
CA ASP A 389 -7.46 -24.10 -2.67
C ASP A 389 -8.82 -24.35 -3.33
N LYS A 390 -9.20 -23.56 -4.35
CA LYS A 390 -10.51 -23.61 -5.01
C LYS A 390 -10.36 -23.60 -6.53
N ALA A 391 -11.14 -24.44 -7.21
CA ALA A 391 -11.08 -24.59 -8.67
C ALA A 391 -12.45 -24.85 -9.30
N PHE A 392 -12.53 -24.65 -10.60
CA PHE A 392 -13.61 -25.19 -11.45
C PHE A 392 -13.11 -26.42 -12.22
N PRO A 393 -14.01 -27.33 -12.66
CA PRO A 393 -13.60 -28.52 -13.42
C PRO A 393 -12.91 -28.15 -14.73
N GLY A 394 -11.65 -28.59 -14.90
CA GLY A 394 -10.80 -28.27 -16.06
C GLY A 394 -10.03 -26.97 -15.94
N VAL A 395 -10.17 -26.20 -14.85
CA VAL A 395 -9.36 -25.00 -14.60
C VAL A 395 -8.06 -25.39 -13.88
N PRO A 396 -6.88 -25.02 -14.42
CA PRO A 396 -5.60 -25.33 -13.79
C PRO A 396 -5.37 -24.45 -12.55
N VAL A 397 -4.92 -25.07 -11.47
CA VAL A 397 -4.41 -24.43 -10.25
C VAL A 397 -2.92 -24.68 -10.17
N ALA A 398 -2.11 -23.63 -10.29
CA ALA A 398 -0.66 -23.78 -10.20
C ALA A 398 -0.23 -24.12 -8.77
N TYR A 399 0.84 -24.91 -8.68
CA TYR A 399 1.46 -25.25 -7.42
C TYR A 399 2.99 -25.19 -7.52
N SER A 400 3.64 -24.97 -6.39
CA SER A 400 5.11 -25.00 -6.28
C SER A 400 5.55 -25.76 -5.04
N VAL A 401 6.84 -26.10 -4.98
CA VAL A 401 7.42 -26.87 -3.88
C VAL A 401 8.58 -26.09 -3.28
N LYS A 402 8.54 -25.87 -1.97
CA LYS A 402 9.70 -25.44 -1.19
C LYS A 402 10.33 -26.67 -0.56
N ALA A 403 11.64 -26.86 -0.72
CA ALA A 403 12.36 -27.98 -0.14
C ALA A 403 13.29 -27.50 0.97
N TYR A 404 13.42 -28.32 2.01
CA TYR A 404 14.25 -28.05 3.18
C TYR A 404 15.05 -29.29 3.56
N ASP A 405 16.27 -29.09 4.04
CA ASP A 405 17.07 -30.15 4.67
C ASP A 405 16.63 -30.39 6.13
N ALA A 406 17.33 -31.30 6.81
CA ALA A 406 17.03 -31.65 8.21
C ALA A 406 17.21 -30.50 9.21
N ASN A 407 17.98 -29.46 8.84
CA ASN A 407 18.24 -28.27 9.65
C ASN A 407 17.36 -27.08 9.23
N ASN A 408 16.39 -27.28 8.35
CA ASN A 408 15.54 -26.25 7.73
C ASN A 408 16.28 -25.25 6.82
N ASN A 409 17.45 -25.60 6.29
CA ASN A 409 18.02 -24.80 5.21
C ASN A 409 17.18 -24.97 3.94
N PRO A 410 16.84 -23.88 3.23
CA PRO A 410 16.21 -23.97 1.92
C PRO A 410 17.11 -24.69 0.92
N VAL A 411 16.56 -25.72 0.26
CA VAL A 411 17.21 -26.49 -0.80
C VAL A 411 16.57 -26.10 -2.14
N ARG A 412 17.39 -25.90 -3.18
CA ARG A 412 16.90 -25.60 -4.53
C ARG A 412 16.21 -26.85 -5.11
N ALA A 413 14.88 -26.82 -5.19
CA ALA A 413 14.11 -27.87 -5.84
C ALA A 413 14.23 -27.77 -7.37
N GLN A 414 14.46 -28.91 -8.03
CA GLN A 414 14.43 -29.01 -9.49
C GLN A 414 13.00 -29.33 -9.94
N ALA A 415 12.34 -28.37 -10.59
CA ALA A 415 10.92 -28.46 -10.95
C ALA A 415 10.58 -29.71 -11.79
N ASN A 416 11.47 -30.14 -12.68
CA ASN A 416 11.30 -31.32 -13.53
C ASN A 416 11.40 -32.67 -12.78
N ALA A 417 11.94 -32.67 -11.56
CA ALA A 417 12.05 -33.86 -10.72
C ALA A 417 10.95 -33.92 -9.64
N VAL A 418 10.04 -32.95 -9.60
CA VAL A 418 8.84 -32.99 -8.74
C VAL A 418 7.81 -33.89 -9.41
N SER A 419 7.38 -34.92 -8.69
CA SER A 419 6.23 -35.76 -9.08
C SER A 419 5.00 -35.31 -8.32
N ALA A 420 3.82 -35.44 -8.94
CA ALA A 420 2.56 -35.07 -8.32
C ALA A 420 1.44 -36.04 -8.73
N SER A 421 0.52 -36.29 -7.81
CA SER A 421 -0.68 -37.09 -8.01
C SER A 421 -1.89 -36.40 -7.41
N ALA A 422 -3.07 -36.70 -7.94
CA ALA A 422 -4.33 -36.21 -7.39
C ALA A 422 -5.38 -37.31 -7.26
N THR A 423 -6.36 -37.11 -6.38
CA THR A 423 -7.49 -38.01 -6.17
C THR A 423 -8.73 -37.60 -6.97
N ASN A 424 -9.80 -38.40 -6.91
CA ASN A 424 -11.12 -38.07 -7.47
C ASN A 424 -11.13 -37.73 -8.97
N GLY A 425 -10.30 -38.46 -9.73
CA GLY A 425 -10.20 -38.30 -11.19
C GLY A 425 -9.47 -37.04 -11.65
N ALA A 426 -9.02 -36.19 -10.73
CA ALA A 426 -8.19 -35.04 -11.04
C ALA A 426 -6.80 -35.47 -11.54
N SER A 427 -6.11 -34.56 -12.24
CA SER A 427 -4.77 -34.81 -12.76
C SER A 427 -3.79 -33.71 -12.34
N CYS A 428 -2.50 -34.03 -12.36
CA CYS A 428 -1.42 -33.06 -12.17
C CYS A 428 -0.54 -33.07 -13.42
N ALA A 429 -0.34 -31.92 -14.03
CA ALA A 429 0.51 -31.77 -15.22
C ALA A 429 1.15 -30.39 -15.24
N ASN A 430 2.42 -30.31 -15.64
CA ASN A 430 3.16 -29.05 -15.83
C ASN A 430 3.09 -28.10 -14.61
N GLY A 431 3.19 -28.64 -13.39
CA GLY A 431 3.12 -27.85 -12.15
C GLY A 431 1.72 -27.29 -11.84
N SER A 432 0.67 -27.90 -12.40
CA SER A 432 -0.72 -27.51 -12.15
C SER A 432 -1.59 -28.72 -11.80
N PHE A 433 -2.48 -28.53 -10.84
CA PHE A 433 -3.61 -29.40 -10.55
C PHE A 433 -4.78 -29.07 -11.48
N ILE A 434 -5.49 -30.08 -12.00
CA ILE A 434 -6.68 -29.93 -12.83
C ILE A 434 -7.78 -30.81 -12.27
N GLY A 435 -8.81 -30.18 -11.69
CA GLY A 435 -9.99 -30.87 -11.14
C GLY A 435 -10.89 -31.46 -12.22
N ALA A 436 -11.45 -32.65 -11.98
CA ALA A 436 -12.31 -33.34 -12.94
C ALA A 436 -13.81 -33.06 -12.77
N ALA A 437 -14.30 -33.05 -11.53
CA ALA A 437 -15.71 -32.85 -11.20
C ALA A 437 -15.85 -32.22 -9.81
N GLU A 438 -17.07 -31.80 -9.47
CA GLU A 438 -17.37 -31.21 -8.16
C GLU A 438 -17.00 -32.16 -7.00
N GLY A 439 -16.31 -31.63 -5.99
CA GLY A 439 -15.88 -32.36 -4.81
C GLY A 439 -14.51 -31.91 -4.30
N THR A 440 -14.09 -32.44 -3.16
CA THR A 440 -12.75 -32.18 -2.61
C THR A 440 -11.75 -33.17 -3.17
N SER A 441 -10.69 -32.71 -3.84
CA SER A 441 -9.57 -33.55 -4.31
C SER A 441 -8.33 -33.28 -3.46
N GLN A 442 -7.52 -34.32 -3.24
CA GLN A 442 -6.19 -34.18 -2.67
C GLN A 442 -5.16 -34.04 -3.79
N VAL A 443 -4.21 -33.12 -3.64
CA VAL A 443 -2.99 -33.04 -4.45
C VAL A 443 -1.81 -33.38 -3.56
N THR A 444 -1.04 -34.38 -3.97
CA THR A 444 0.17 -34.83 -3.28
C THR A 444 1.35 -34.58 -4.20
N VAL A 445 2.35 -33.84 -3.71
CA VAL A 445 3.63 -33.64 -4.40
C VAL A 445 4.71 -34.46 -3.70
N SER A 446 5.68 -34.97 -4.46
CA SER A 446 6.83 -35.72 -3.93
C SER A 446 8.12 -35.31 -4.64
N TYR A 447 9.18 -35.11 -3.85
CA TYR A 447 10.50 -34.72 -4.33
C TYR A 447 11.58 -35.32 -3.42
N GLN A 448 12.52 -36.07 -4.01
CA GLN A 448 13.65 -36.72 -3.31
C GLN A 448 13.25 -37.49 -2.03
N GLY A 449 12.14 -38.23 -2.07
CA GLY A 449 11.65 -39.05 -0.95
C GLY A 449 10.78 -38.32 0.08
N ALA A 450 10.71 -36.98 0.03
CA ALA A 450 9.77 -36.20 0.84
C ALA A 450 8.45 -35.96 0.08
N SER A 451 7.34 -35.87 0.80
CA SER A 451 6.01 -35.60 0.24
C SER A 451 5.21 -34.61 1.08
N ASP A 452 4.36 -33.82 0.44
CA ASP A 452 3.34 -32.98 1.10
C ASP A 452 2.00 -33.06 0.36
N THR A 453 0.89 -32.92 1.07
CA THR A 453 -0.47 -33.09 0.53
C THR A 453 -1.40 -31.96 0.97
N LYS A 454 -2.16 -31.40 0.03
CA LYS A 454 -3.19 -30.40 0.30
C LYS A 454 -4.52 -30.73 -0.38
N ASN A 455 -5.61 -30.22 0.19
CA ASN A 455 -6.95 -30.33 -0.39
C ASN A 455 -7.23 -29.15 -1.34
N ILE A 456 -7.93 -29.42 -2.43
CA ILE A 456 -8.51 -28.43 -3.34
C ILE A 456 -10.01 -28.74 -3.48
N GLU A 457 -10.86 -27.75 -3.23
CA GLU A 457 -12.30 -27.84 -3.47
C GLU A 457 -12.59 -27.49 -4.94
N VAL A 458 -13.13 -28.46 -5.69
CA VAL A 458 -13.59 -28.28 -7.06
C VAL A 458 -15.08 -28.01 -7.03
N PHE A 459 -15.52 -26.88 -7.56
CA PHE A 459 -16.94 -26.51 -7.62
C PHE A 459 -17.66 -27.15 -8.81
N SER A 460 -18.97 -26.93 -8.93
CA SER A 460 -19.68 -27.18 -10.19
C SER A 460 -19.29 -26.14 -11.25
N GLU A 461 -19.54 -26.43 -12.53
CA GLU A 461 -19.16 -25.52 -13.62
C GLU A 461 -19.70 -24.10 -13.42
N PRO A 462 -18.92 -23.06 -13.77
CA PRO A 462 -19.36 -21.70 -13.58
C PRO A 462 -20.55 -21.39 -14.49
N VAL A 463 -21.57 -20.70 -13.96
CA VAL A 463 -22.76 -20.23 -14.69
C VAL A 463 -22.74 -18.71 -14.91
N GLU A 464 -21.79 -18.00 -14.31
CA GLU A 464 -21.52 -16.59 -14.54
C GLU A 464 -20.00 -16.34 -14.55
N LEU A 465 -19.53 -15.49 -15.46
CA LEU A 465 -18.17 -14.97 -15.44
C LEU A 465 -18.17 -13.50 -15.03
N ARG A 466 -17.16 -13.08 -14.28
CA ARG A 466 -16.91 -11.68 -13.95
C ARG A 466 -15.45 -11.32 -14.19
N SER A 467 -15.19 -10.04 -14.36
CA SER A 467 -13.85 -9.45 -14.49
C SER A 467 -13.87 -8.08 -13.84
N SER A 468 -12.73 -7.60 -13.35
CA SER A 468 -12.58 -6.21 -12.93
C SER A 468 -12.77 -5.22 -14.10
N THR A 469 -12.66 -5.68 -15.35
CA THR A 469 -13.03 -4.94 -16.56
C THR A 469 -14.50 -5.19 -16.89
N GLU A 470 -15.35 -4.19 -16.59
CA GLU A 470 -16.78 -4.22 -16.89
C GLU A 470 -17.11 -3.55 -18.24
N LYS A 471 -16.28 -2.61 -18.69
CA LYS A 471 -16.38 -1.91 -19.98
C LYS A 471 -15.00 -1.40 -20.39
N ILE A 472 -14.80 -1.15 -21.68
CA ILE A 472 -13.60 -0.50 -22.21
C ILE A 472 -14.01 0.72 -23.03
N ASN A 473 -13.43 1.87 -22.69
CA ASN A 473 -13.57 3.08 -23.48
C ASN A 473 -12.16 3.53 -23.83
N ALA A 474 -11.86 3.54 -25.12
CA ALA A 474 -10.50 3.52 -25.62
C ALA A 474 -10.27 4.60 -26.69
N LYS A 475 -9.05 5.09 -26.78
CA LYS A 475 -8.59 5.81 -27.97
C LYS A 475 -8.11 4.83 -29.03
N PRO A 476 -8.07 5.29 -30.30
CA PRO A 476 -7.29 4.64 -31.34
C PRO A 476 -5.91 4.14 -30.87
N GLY A 477 -5.68 2.83 -30.96
CA GLY A 477 -4.42 2.19 -30.61
C GLY A 477 -4.17 1.90 -29.12
N ASP A 478 -5.07 2.31 -28.21
CA ASP A 478 -4.95 2.00 -26.78
C ASP A 478 -4.92 0.48 -26.53
N LYS A 479 -4.22 0.07 -25.47
CA LYS A 479 -4.13 -1.35 -25.05
C LYS A 479 -4.71 -1.56 -23.65
N PHE A 480 -5.53 -2.59 -23.51
CA PHE A 480 -6.15 -2.96 -22.25
C PHE A 480 -5.88 -4.41 -21.94
N THR A 481 -5.41 -4.70 -20.72
CA THR A 481 -5.23 -6.08 -20.26
C THR A 481 -6.42 -6.47 -19.40
N ILE A 482 -7.15 -7.49 -19.82
CA ILE A 482 -8.25 -8.06 -19.04
C ILE A 482 -7.66 -8.94 -17.93
N LYS A 483 -8.07 -8.66 -16.68
CA LYS A 483 -7.53 -9.30 -15.47
C LYS A 483 -8.68 -9.66 -14.50
N ASP A 484 -8.30 -10.35 -13.42
CA ASP A 484 -9.17 -10.69 -12.29
C ASP A 484 -10.46 -11.41 -12.70
N ILE A 485 -10.33 -12.41 -13.59
CA ILE A 485 -11.46 -13.20 -14.04
C ILE A 485 -11.84 -14.19 -12.94
N ILE A 486 -13.11 -14.15 -12.54
CA ILE A 486 -13.70 -15.09 -11.59
C ILE A 486 -14.92 -15.74 -12.23
N GLY A 487 -15.11 -17.03 -11.97
CA GLY A 487 -16.36 -17.72 -12.25
C GLY A 487 -17.23 -17.79 -10.99
N LEU A 488 -18.54 -17.90 -11.15
CA LEU A 488 -19.46 -18.30 -10.09
C LEU A 488 -20.22 -19.55 -10.50
N ASP A 489 -20.30 -20.53 -9.61
CA ASP A 489 -21.12 -21.72 -9.80
C ASP A 489 -22.61 -21.44 -9.57
N ASN A 490 -23.47 -22.43 -9.78
CA ASN A 490 -24.92 -22.30 -9.57
C ASN A 490 -25.34 -22.04 -8.12
N GLN A 491 -24.43 -22.19 -7.15
CA GLN A 491 -24.63 -21.84 -5.75
C GLN A 491 -24.05 -20.47 -5.40
N GLY A 492 -23.43 -19.77 -6.36
CA GLY A 492 -22.75 -18.50 -6.16
C GLY A 492 -21.38 -18.60 -5.49
N ARG A 493 -20.76 -19.78 -5.40
CA ARG A 493 -19.37 -19.94 -4.96
C ARG A 493 -18.42 -19.44 -6.05
N SER A 494 -17.39 -18.69 -5.68
CA SER A 494 -16.45 -18.10 -6.64
C SER A 494 -15.04 -18.69 -6.56
N ALA A 495 -14.43 -18.87 -7.74
CA ALA A 495 -13.02 -19.21 -7.89
C ALA A 495 -12.41 -18.40 -9.05
N LYS A 496 -11.09 -18.17 -9.00
CA LYS A 496 -10.36 -17.50 -10.08
C LYS A 496 -10.24 -18.42 -11.29
N ILE A 497 -10.33 -17.83 -12.48
CA ILE A 497 -10.05 -18.54 -13.74
C ILE A 497 -8.86 -17.84 -14.39
N PRO A 498 -7.74 -18.55 -14.64
CA PRO A 498 -6.59 -17.94 -15.29
C PRO A 498 -6.94 -17.58 -16.73
N ASN A 499 -6.36 -16.48 -17.23
CA ASN A 499 -6.62 -15.98 -18.58
C ASN A 499 -6.33 -17.00 -19.68
N SER A 500 -5.38 -17.92 -19.45
CA SER A 500 -5.06 -19.02 -20.37
C SER A 500 -6.20 -20.03 -20.56
N SER A 501 -7.19 -20.04 -19.66
CA SER A 501 -8.39 -20.88 -19.76
C SER A 501 -9.58 -20.15 -20.41
N ILE A 502 -9.46 -18.86 -20.71
CA ILE A 502 -10.55 -18.05 -21.27
C ILE A 502 -10.37 -17.90 -22.78
N ASN A 503 -11.44 -18.16 -23.52
CA ASN A 503 -11.52 -17.86 -24.94
C ASN A 503 -12.04 -16.43 -25.11
N PHE A 504 -11.27 -15.59 -25.81
CA PHE A 504 -11.69 -14.22 -26.14
C PHE A 504 -12.07 -14.12 -27.61
N SER A 505 -13.22 -13.49 -27.89
CA SER A 505 -13.64 -13.12 -29.24
C SER A 505 -14.10 -11.66 -29.27
N ILE A 506 -14.05 -11.04 -30.44
CA ILE A 506 -14.50 -9.65 -30.63
C ILE A 506 -15.68 -9.63 -31.59
N TRP A 507 -16.68 -8.83 -31.24
CA TRP A 507 -17.74 -8.41 -32.14
C TRP A 507 -17.61 -6.92 -32.44
N GLY A 508 -17.79 -6.54 -33.71
CA GLY A 508 -17.58 -5.18 -34.22
C GLY A 508 -16.12 -4.88 -34.56
N SER A 509 -15.89 -3.86 -35.39
CA SER A 509 -14.54 -3.46 -35.85
C SER A 509 -13.80 -2.57 -34.85
N VAL A 510 -13.85 -2.95 -33.56
CA VAL A 510 -13.34 -2.14 -32.43
C VAL A 510 -11.91 -2.44 -32.03
N GLY A 511 -11.33 -3.56 -32.48
CA GLY A 511 -9.94 -3.88 -32.16
C GLY A 511 -9.58 -5.34 -32.39
N ALA A 512 -8.49 -5.77 -31.76
CA ALA A 512 -7.98 -7.15 -31.81
C ALA A 512 -7.53 -7.64 -30.43
N MET A 513 -7.63 -8.96 -30.18
CA MET A 513 -7.09 -9.60 -28.98
C MET A 513 -5.74 -10.28 -29.28
N SER A 514 -4.82 -10.20 -28.32
CA SER A 514 -3.64 -11.05 -28.24
C SER A 514 -3.55 -11.60 -26.82
N GLY A 515 -3.88 -12.89 -26.65
CA GLY A 515 -4.15 -13.47 -25.33
C GLY A 515 -5.25 -12.69 -24.62
N ASN A 516 -4.94 -12.11 -23.46
CA ASN A 516 -5.86 -11.26 -22.68
C ASN A 516 -5.64 -9.76 -22.89
N VAL A 517 -4.84 -9.36 -23.90
CA VAL A 517 -4.59 -7.95 -24.21
C VAL A 517 -5.42 -7.55 -25.43
N PHE A 518 -6.35 -6.63 -25.21
CA PHE A 518 -7.11 -5.95 -26.25
C PHE A 518 -6.32 -4.76 -26.79
N THR A 519 -6.26 -4.60 -28.10
CA THR A 519 -5.74 -3.39 -28.78
C THR A 519 -6.86 -2.74 -29.57
N ALA A 520 -7.15 -1.48 -29.25
CA ALA A 520 -8.18 -0.66 -29.86
C ALA A 520 -7.88 -0.37 -31.34
N SER A 521 -8.93 -0.47 -32.16
CA SER A 521 -8.94 -0.09 -33.59
C SER A 521 -8.64 1.39 -33.77
N ASN A 522 -8.11 1.78 -34.93
CA ASN A 522 -7.95 3.19 -35.29
C ASN A 522 -9.27 3.88 -35.66
N ASN A 523 -10.33 3.10 -35.90
CA ASN A 523 -11.63 3.63 -36.27
C ASN A 523 -12.50 3.85 -35.03
N ILE A 524 -13.19 4.98 -35.00
CA ILE A 524 -14.22 5.29 -34.00
C ILE A 524 -15.39 4.31 -34.20
N GLY A 525 -15.91 3.76 -33.11
CA GLY A 525 -16.96 2.75 -33.17
C GLY A 525 -17.25 2.10 -31.84
N TYR A 526 -18.12 1.10 -31.85
CA TYR A 526 -18.50 0.33 -30.68
C TYR A 526 -18.66 -1.16 -30.99
N GLY A 527 -18.54 -2.00 -29.98
CA GLY A 527 -18.49 -3.45 -30.12
C GLY A 527 -18.36 -4.18 -28.78
N TYR A 528 -18.04 -5.46 -28.80
CA TYR A 528 -17.89 -6.28 -27.59
C TYR A 528 -16.63 -7.12 -27.62
N ILE A 529 -16.06 -7.36 -26.43
CA ILE A 529 -15.17 -8.49 -26.19
C ILE A 529 -15.97 -9.53 -25.43
N THR A 530 -16.14 -10.72 -26.01
CA THR A 530 -16.76 -11.86 -25.32
C THR A 530 -15.67 -12.69 -24.66
N MET A 531 -15.75 -12.86 -23.35
CA MET A 531 -14.96 -13.83 -22.58
C MET A 531 -15.78 -15.10 -22.41
N GLY A 532 -15.27 -16.25 -22.82
CA GLY A 532 -15.96 -17.54 -22.72
C GLY A 532 -15.17 -18.59 -21.96
N TYR A 533 -15.86 -19.36 -21.12
CA TYR A 533 -15.37 -20.60 -20.52
C TYR A 533 -16.46 -21.67 -20.63
N LYS A 534 -16.20 -22.72 -21.42
CA LYS A 534 -17.23 -23.72 -21.79
C LYS A 534 -18.50 -23.03 -22.30
N ASN A 535 -19.65 -23.25 -21.65
CA ASN A 535 -20.95 -22.70 -22.06
C ASN A 535 -21.28 -21.33 -21.43
N THR A 536 -20.35 -20.77 -20.66
CA THR A 536 -20.57 -19.55 -19.87
C THR A 536 -19.76 -18.41 -20.45
N TYR A 537 -20.40 -17.27 -20.67
CA TYR A 537 -19.75 -16.14 -21.30
C TYR A 537 -20.15 -14.79 -20.69
N LYS A 538 -19.25 -13.82 -20.81
CA LYS A 538 -19.45 -12.42 -20.44
C LYS A 538 -19.08 -11.52 -21.63
N ASN A 539 -19.95 -10.59 -21.97
CA ASN A 539 -19.67 -9.55 -22.97
C ASN A 539 -19.22 -8.26 -22.26
N ILE A 540 -18.05 -7.78 -22.64
CA ILE A 540 -17.50 -6.50 -22.20
C ILE A 540 -17.74 -5.48 -23.32
N PRO A 541 -18.60 -4.47 -23.14
CA PRO A 541 -18.81 -3.43 -24.13
C PRO A 541 -17.53 -2.61 -24.33
N VAL A 542 -17.24 -2.30 -25.59
CA VAL A 542 -16.10 -1.52 -26.04
C VAL A 542 -16.58 -0.31 -26.84
N THR A 543 -16.08 0.88 -26.52
CA THR A 543 -16.19 2.07 -27.39
C THR A 543 -14.82 2.64 -27.72
N ILE A 544 -14.68 3.16 -28.93
CA ILE A 544 -13.46 3.79 -29.46
C ILE A 544 -13.78 5.24 -29.80
N GLY A 545 -13.07 6.19 -29.19
CA GLY A 545 -13.24 7.64 -29.40
C GLY A 545 -14.26 8.32 -28.47
N PHE A 546 -14.35 9.64 -28.58
CA PHE A 546 -15.26 10.48 -27.78
C PHE A 546 -16.02 11.49 -28.64
N ILE A 547 -17.21 11.87 -28.18
CA ILE A 547 -17.98 13.02 -28.69
C ILE A 547 -17.51 14.27 -27.95
N SER A 548 -16.97 15.26 -28.66
CA SER A 548 -16.50 16.52 -28.07
C SER A 548 -17.59 17.59 -28.01
N LYS A 549 -17.68 18.32 -26.90
CA LYS A 549 -18.56 19.49 -26.71
C LYS A 549 -17.76 20.65 -26.10
N PRO A 550 -17.72 21.85 -26.72
CA PRO A 550 -17.00 23.00 -26.16
C PRO A 550 -17.51 23.42 -24.77
N LEU A 551 -16.60 23.85 -23.89
CA LEU A 551 -16.88 24.41 -22.57
C LEU A 551 -16.39 25.85 -22.40
N LEU A 552 -15.13 26.15 -22.76
CA LEU A 552 -14.54 27.49 -22.68
C LEU A 552 -13.63 27.74 -23.88
N ASP A 553 -13.65 28.97 -24.40
CA ASP A 553 -12.85 29.40 -25.54
C ASP A 553 -11.53 30.10 -25.13
N PHE A 554 -11.48 30.72 -23.94
CA PHE A 554 -10.33 31.49 -23.42
C PHE A 554 -9.98 32.79 -24.16
N GLU A 555 -10.99 33.45 -24.73
CA GLU A 555 -10.83 34.71 -25.46
C GLU A 555 -10.63 35.95 -24.55
N ASN A 556 -10.96 35.86 -23.26
CA ASN A 556 -10.83 36.97 -22.30
C ASN A 556 -10.57 36.49 -20.85
N LEU A 557 -10.20 37.43 -19.97
CA LEU A 557 -9.85 37.14 -18.57
C LEU A 557 -11.01 37.34 -17.57
N ASN A 558 -12.23 37.67 -18.02
CA ASN A 558 -13.28 38.20 -17.13
C ASN A 558 -13.63 37.24 -15.97
N ASN A 559 -13.65 35.92 -16.23
CA ASN A 559 -14.01 34.89 -15.25
C ASN A 559 -12.81 34.18 -14.60
N ILE A 560 -11.57 34.61 -14.84
CA ILE A 560 -10.36 33.96 -14.33
C ILE A 560 -9.43 34.93 -13.59
N LYS A 561 -8.58 34.40 -12.73
CA LYS A 561 -7.53 35.14 -12.02
C LYS A 561 -6.30 34.27 -11.78
N ALA A 562 -5.13 34.91 -11.71
CA ALA A 562 -3.90 34.23 -11.30
C ALA A 562 -3.88 34.01 -9.78
N SER A 563 -3.29 32.90 -9.35
CA SER A 563 -2.89 32.68 -7.95
C SER A 563 -1.69 31.72 -7.90
N SER A 564 -1.03 31.60 -6.74
CA SER A 564 0.17 30.76 -6.58
C SER A 564 0.26 30.12 -5.20
N PHE A 565 1.09 29.08 -5.09
CA PHE A 565 1.44 28.43 -3.83
C PHE A 565 2.93 28.09 -3.79
N PRO A 566 3.67 28.44 -2.71
CA PRO A 566 3.30 29.40 -1.68
C PRO A 566 3.18 30.83 -2.24
N ALA A 567 2.16 31.58 -1.83
CA ALA A 567 1.81 32.87 -2.43
C ALA A 567 2.90 33.95 -2.29
N ASP A 568 3.73 33.86 -1.26
CA ASP A 568 4.83 34.79 -0.95
C ASP A 568 6.13 34.48 -1.73
N LYS A 569 6.25 33.27 -2.29
CA LYS A 569 7.49 32.76 -2.89
C LYS A 569 7.39 32.41 -4.37
N VAL A 570 6.17 32.26 -4.88
CA VAL A 570 5.89 31.96 -6.29
C VAL A 570 5.07 33.10 -6.87
N SER A 571 5.48 33.66 -8.02
CA SER A 571 4.66 34.62 -8.76
C SER A 571 3.89 33.94 -9.88
N ALA A 572 2.67 34.42 -10.14
CA ALA A 572 1.83 33.99 -11.24
C ALA A 572 1.05 35.18 -11.82
N SER A 573 0.93 35.28 -13.14
CA SER A 573 0.12 36.30 -13.81
C SER A 573 -0.54 35.77 -15.09
N LEU A 574 -1.66 36.38 -15.49
CA LEU A 574 -2.42 36.02 -16.69
C LEU A 574 -2.44 37.18 -17.69
N LYS A 575 -2.35 36.85 -18.98
CA LYS A 575 -2.68 37.77 -20.09
C LYS A 575 -3.31 37.02 -21.25
N ILE A 576 -3.99 37.73 -22.15
CA ILE A 576 -4.45 37.16 -23.42
C ILE A 576 -3.33 37.27 -24.46
N SER A 577 -3.05 36.17 -25.13
CA SER A 577 -2.11 36.06 -26.25
C SER A 577 -2.88 35.96 -27.56
N LYS A 578 -2.41 36.64 -28.61
CA LYS A 578 -2.93 36.47 -29.98
C LYS A 578 -2.44 35.18 -30.67
N VAL A 579 -1.52 34.46 -30.03
CA VAL A 579 -1.03 33.16 -30.52
C VAL A 579 -1.99 32.08 -30.03
N ALA A 580 -3.17 32.02 -30.63
CA ALA A 580 -4.22 31.07 -30.30
C ALA A 580 -4.18 29.84 -31.23
N LYS A 581 -4.70 28.72 -30.74
CA LYS A 581 -4.92 27.50 -31.52
C LYS A 581 -6.32 27.46 -32.12
N GLN A 582 -7.31 27.98 -31.41
CA GLN A 582 -8.67 28.20 -31.88
C GLN A 582 -9.09 29.65 -31.58
N GLY A 583 -10.03 30.19 -32.33
CA GLY A 583 -10.52 31.55 -32.11
C GLY A 583 -9.44 32.63 -32.27
N SER A 584 -9.49 33.67 -31.43
CA SER A 584 -8.68 34.89 -31.57
C SER A 584 -7.68 35.13 -30.45
N GLY A 585 -7.81 34.42 -29.33
CA GLY A 585 -6.99 34.60 -28.15
C GLY A 585 -6.86 33.34 -27.29
N ALA A 586 -5.71 33.19 -26.64
CA ALA A 586 -5.44 32.13 -25.66
C ALA A 586 -4.96 32.73 -24.34
N VAL A 587 -5.21 32.04 -23.22
CA VAL A 587 -4.74 32.48 -21.89
C VAL A 587 -3.29 32.09 -21.71
N GLU A 588 -2.42 33.09 -21.53
CA GLU A 588 -1.01 32.92 -21.18
C GLU A 588 -0.84 32.98 -19.65
N LEU A 589 -0.42 31.88 -19.04
CA LEU A 589 -0.06 31.79 -17.63
C LEU A 589 1.46 31.94 -17.50
N ASN A 590 1.90 33.05 -16.91
CA ASN A 590 3.30 33.30 -16.56
C ASN A 590 3.55 32.86 -15.12
N TYR A 591 4.68 32.21 -14.85
CA TYR A 591 5.03 31.72 -13.51
C TYR A 591 6.54 31.76 -13.22
N ASP A 592 6.88 31.90 -11.93
CA ASP A 592 8.26 31.89 -11.42
C ASP A 592 8.43 30.84 -10.32
N PHE A 593 9.15 29.75 -10.66
CA PHE A 593 9.48 28.67 -9.74
C PHE A 593 10.94 28.70 -9.26
N SER A 594 11.69 29.78 -9.50
CA SER A 594 13.14 29.83 -9.25
C SER A 594 13.55 30.11 -7.80
N LYS A 595 12.59 30.29 -6.88
CA LYS A 595 12.85 30.76 -5.50
C LYS A 595 12.75 29.69 -4.42
N LEU A 596 12.40 28.45 -4.77
CA LEU A 596 12.14 27.36 -3.83
C LEU A 596 12.40 25.99 -4.43
N ASP A 597 12.88 25.06 -3.59
CA ASP A 597 13.15 23.67 -3.95
C ASP A 597 11.98 22.71 -3.62
N ASP A 598 10.96 23.21 -2.92
CA ASP A 598 9.79 22.45 -2.44
C ASP A 598 8.55 22.64 -3.34
N SER A 599 7.43 22.03 -2.96
CA SER A 599 6.14 22.04 -3.67
C SER A 599 5.69 23.46 -4.03
N ARG A 600 5.49 23.68 -5.33
CA ARG A 600 5.17 24.99 -5.91
C ARG A 600 4.16 24.87 -7.04
N ALA A 601 3.26 25.84 -7.15
CA ALA A 601 2.23 25.85 -8.18
C ALA A 601 1.77 27.27 -8.58
N ALA A 602 1.36 27.42 -9.84
CA ALA A 602 0.75 28.62 -10.39
C ALA A 602 -0.58 28.24 -11.07
N PHE A 603 -1.64 29.00 -10.77
CA PHE A 603 -3.03 28.63 -11.06
C PHE A 603 -3.74 29.66 -11.94
N ILE A 604 -4.52 29.16 -12.90
CA ILE A 604 -5.67 29.82 -13.51
C ILE A 604 -6.89 29.42 -12.66
N SER A 605 -7.36 30.33 -11.81
CA SER A 605 -8.48 30.10 -10.89
C SER A 605 -9.75 30.76 -11.41
N PHE A 606 -10.88 30.04 -11.37
CA PHE A 606 -12.17 30.56 -11.83
C PHE A 606 -12.86 31.38 -10.73
N LYS A 607 -13.39 32.56 -11.09
CA LYS A 607 -14.22 33.38 -10.18
C LYS A 607 -15.60 32.73 -9.99
N LYS A 608 -16.21 32.29 -11.10
CA LYS A 608 -17.37 31.41 -11.14
C LYS A 608 -16.96 30.12 -11.85
N ALA A 609 -16.83 29.04 -11.08
CA ALA A 609 -16.42 27.74 -11.60
C ALA A 609 -17.42 27.24 -12.66
N PRO A 610 -16.97 26.92 -13.89
CA PRO A 610 -17.85 26.39 -14.92
C PRO A 610 -18.30 24.97 -14.55
N VAL A 611 -19.54 24.65 -14.89
CA VAL A 611 -20.18 23.36 -14.64
C VAL A 611 -19.84 22.42 -15.79
N LEU A 612 -19.38 21.22 -15.46
CA LEU A 612 -19.17 20.13 -16.41
C LEU A 612 -20.53 19.46 -16.62
N GLU A 613 -21.31 19.99 -17.57
CA GLU A 613 -22.68 19.54 -17.87
C GLU A 613 -22.73 18.04 -18.20
N GLY A 614 -23.78 17.34 -17.75
CA GLY A 614 -23.91 15.90 -17.97
C GLY A 614 -22.83 15.07 -17.26
N LYS A 615 -22.33 14.02 -17.94
CA LYS A 615 -21.31 13.10 -17.41
C LYS A 615 -20.14 12.93 -18.39
N PRO A 616 -19.34 13.97 -18.65
CA PRO A 616 -18.16 13.84 -19.49
C PRO A 616 -17.17 12.90 -18.83
N LYS A 617 -16.43 12.20 -19.66
CA LYS A 617 -15.40 11.23 -19.26
C LYS A 617 -14.02 11.84 -19.24
N ARG A 618 -13.81 12.90 -20.02
CA ARG A 618 -12.56 13.64 -20.04
C ARG A 618 -12.82 15.13 -20.22
N LEU A 619 -11.87 15.90 -19.73
CA LEU A 619 -11.72 17.31 -20.07
C LEU A 619 -10.56 17.39 -21.07
N GLY A 620 -10.77 18.01 -22.22
CA GLY A 620 -9.75 18.25 -23.24
C GLY A 620 -9.38 19.72 -23.32
N MET A 621 -8.12 20.04 -23.62
CA MET A 621 -7.69 21.42 -23.86
C MET A 621 -6.48 21.50 -24.80
N TRP A 622 -6.36 22.59 -25.56
CA TRP A 622 -5.14 22.90 -26.30
C TRP A 622 -4.12 23.61 -25.41
N VAL A 623 -2.88 23.11 -25.40
CA VAL A 623 -1.79 23.69 -24.63
C VAL A 623 -0.57 23.88 -25.50
N LYS A 624 -0.04 25.12 -25.53
CA LYS A 624 1.31 25.38 -26.03
C LYS A 624 2.26 25.36 -24.84
N GLY A 625 3.10 24.32 -24.80
CA GLY A 625 4.03 24.09 -23.70
C GLY A 625 5.30 24.94 -23.78
N ASP A 626 6.14 24.80 -22.77
CA ASP A 626 7.43 25.50 -22.63
C ASP A 626 8.65 24.56 -22.59
N ALA A 627 8.40 23.26 -22.74
CA ALA A 627 9.38 22.19 -22.58
C ALA A 627 10.20 22.23 -21.27
N LYS A 628 9.69 22.83 -20.18
CA LYS A 628 10.41 22.95 -18.90
C LYS A 628 10.09 21.85 -17.88
N GLY A 629 9.20 20.93 -18.22
CA GLY A 629 8.94 19.72 -17.44
C GLY A 629 8.06 19.92 -16.20
N ALA A 630 7.39 21.07 -16.06
CA ALA A 630 6.34 21.24 -15.06
C ALA A 630 5.15 20.29 -15.34
N MET A 631 4.41 19.89 -14.30
CA MET A 631 3.16 19.14 -14.47
C MET A 631 2.00 20.10 -14.75
N LEU A 632 1.00 19.66 -15.51
CA LEU A 632 -0.25 20.38 -15.76
C LEU A 632 -1.42 19.57 -15.21
N LYS A 633 -2.20 20.19 -14.32
CA LYS A 633 -3.33 19.58 -13.63
C LYS A 633 -4.51 20.53 -13.55
N ALA A 634 -5.67 20.02 -13.17
CA ALA A 634 -6.83 20.82 -12.82
C ALA A 634 -7.46 20.29 -11.53
N THR A 635 -8.13 21.16 -10.79
CA THR A 635 -8.95 20.77 -9.63
C THR A 635 -10.41 20.83 -10.02
N ILE A 636 -11.13 19.72 -9.85
CA ILE A 636 -12.57 19.63 -10.06
C ILE A 636 -13.26 19.31 -8.72
N LYS A 637 -14.50 19.75 -8.57
CA LYS A 637 -15.32 19.47 -7.38
C LYS A 637 -16.68 18.92 -7.77
N ASP A 638 -17.04 17.79 -7.17
CA ASP A 638 -18.28 17.08 -7.44
C ASP A 638 -19.50 17.72 -6.74
N SER A 639 -20.69 17.20 -7.00
CA SER A 639 -21.94 17.70 -6.42
C SER A 639 -22.10 17.43 -4.91
N GLU A 640 -21.32 16.50 -4.38
CA GLU A 640 -21.29 16.16 -2.94
C GLU A 640 -20.23 17.00 -2.20
N GLY A 641 -19.48 17.84 -2.91
CA GLY A 641 -18.47 18.76 -2.37
C GLY A 641 -17.07 18.18 -2.30
N PHE A 642 -16.83 16.96 -2.79
CA PHE A 642 -15.50 16.36 -2.84
C PHE A 642 -14.68 16.98 -3.99
N ALA A 643 -13.52 17.53 -3.65
CA ALA A 643 -12.60 18.13 -4.61
C ALA A 643 -11.42 17.20 -4.87
N GLU A 644 -11.06 17.03 -6.13
CA GLU A 644 -9.98 16.16 -6.57
C GLU A 644 -9.22 16.75 -7.75
N GLN A 645 -8.00 16.25 -7.97
CA GLN A 645 -7.11 16.74 -9.02
C GLN A 645 -7.07 15.76 -10.17
N ILE A 646 -7.26 16.27 -11.39
CA ILE A 646 -7.11 15.53 -12.64
C ILE A 646 -5.85 16.00 -13.36
N THR A 647 -5.13 15.08 -14.00
CA THR A 647 -3.81 15.36 -14.58
C THR A 647 -3.88 15.34 -16.10
N PHE A 648 -3.45 16.44 -16.73
CA PHE A 648 -3.34 16.57 -18.19
C PHE A 648 -1.96 16.15 -18.69
N SER A 649 -0.91 16.46 -17.91
CA SER A 649 0.44 16.03 -18.21
C SER A 649 1.28 15.99 -16.94
N GLU A 650 2.04 14.91 -16.75
CA GLU A 650 3.04 14.83 -15.67
C GLU A 650 4.27 15.70 -15.96
N LYS A 651 4.57 15.95 -17.24
CA LYS A 651 5.70 16.79 -17.69
C LYS A 651 5.37 17.45 -19.03
N ILE A 652 5.37 18.78 -19.05
CA ILE A 652 5.32 19.57 -20.29
C ILE A 652 6.72 19.58 -20.92
N ASN A 653 6.97 18.71 -21.89
CA ASN A 653 8.27 18.55 -22.58
C ASN A 653 8.22 18.95 -24.07
N PHE A 654 7.28 19.82 -24.43
CA PHE A 654 7.02 20.24 -25.80
C PHE A 654 6.79 21.75 -25.88
N ASN A 655 7.01 22.34 -27.05
CA ASN A 655 6.89 23.79 -27.28
C ASN A 655 5.71 24.18 -28.19
N ASP A 656 5.12 23.23 -28.92
CA ASP A 656 4.00 23.47 -29.83
C ASP A 656 2.65 23.19 -29.18
N TYR A 657 1.57 23.61 -29.84
CA TYR A 657 0.23 23.28 -29.39
C TYR A 657 -0.01 21.77 -29.47
N ARG A 658 -0.43 21.18 -28.35
CA ARG A 658 -0.92 19.80 -28.28
C ARG A 658 -2.27 19.78 -27.61
N TYR A 659 -3.14 18.88 -28.06
CA TYR A 659 -4.39 18.61 -27.38
C TYR A 659 -4.12 17.65 -26.24
N LEU A 660 -4.34 18.11 -25.02
CA LEU A 660 -4.17 17.33 -23.81
C LEU A 660 -5.54 16.97 -23.24
N GLU A 661 -5.65 15.79 -22.64
CA GLU A 661 -6.87 15.34 -22.00
C GLU A 661 -6.57 14.86 -20.58
N ALA A 662 -7.51 15.07 -19.68
CA ALA A 662 -7.49 14.51 -18.34
C ALA A 662 -8.78 13.73 -18.08
N GLU A 663 -8.67 12.57 -17.43
CA GLU A 663 -9.84 11.76 -17.06
C GLU A 663 -10.68 12.46 -15.99
N VAL A 664 -11.99 12.54 -16.23
CA VAL A 664 -12.97 12.94 -15.23
C VAL A 664 -13.41 11.68 -14.50
N PRO A 665 -13.35 11.65 -13.16
CA PRO A 665 -13.71 10.49 -12.36
C PRO A 665 -15.12 9.97 -12.68
N ASP A 666 -15.23 8.67 -12.96
CA ASP A 666 -16.51 8.01 -13.20
C ASP A 666 -17.19 7.71 -11.85
N ASN A 667 -17.67 8.75 -11.17
CA ASN A 667 -18.55 8.64 -10.00
C ASN A 667 -19.97 9.12 -10.36
N GLU A 668 -20.88 9.20 -9.39
CA GLU A 668 -22.27 9.62 -9.64
C GLU A 668 -22.56 11.04 -9.12
N ALA A 669 -21.58 11.69 -8.49
CA ALA A 669 -21.70 13.01 -7.88
C ALA A 669 -21.56 14.13 -8.93
N TYR A 670 -22.33 14.05 -10.01
CA TYR A 670 -22.37 15.08 -11.05
C TYR A 670 -23.47 16.13 -10.74
N PRO A 671 -23.32 17.37 -11.25
CA PRO A 671 -22.24 17.81 -12.12
C PRO A 671 -20.96 18.15 -11.35
N TYR A 672 -19.81 17.99 -12.00
CA TYR A 672 -18.56 18.53 -11.51
C TYR A 672 -18.46 20.03 -11.83
N THR A 673 -17.63 20.73 -11.07
CA THR A 673 -17.24 22.12 -11.32
C THR A 673 -15.73 22.23 -11.45
N LEU A 674 -15.23 22.97 -12.46
CA LEU A 674 -13.80 23.20 -12.64
C LEU A 674 -13.35 24.37 -11.76
N LEU A 675 -12.58 24.09 -10.70
CA LEU A 675 -12.15 25.11 -9.75
C LEU A 675 -10.94 25.90 -10.26
N ASN A 676 -9.95 25.19 -10.81
CA ASN A 676 -8.73 25.78 -11.34
C ASN A 676 -8.01 24.83 -12.31
N ILE A 677 -7.12 25.40 -13.11
CA ILE A 677 -6.09 24.71 -13.90
C ILE A 677 -4.75 25.23 -13.40
N TYR A 678 -3.75 24.39 -13.24
CA TYR A 678 -2.48 24.81 -12.65
C TYR A 678 -1.27 24.04 -13.17
N VAL A 679 -0.14 24.75 -13.19
CA VAL A 679 1.18 24.15 -13.36
C VAL A 679 1.84 23.96 -12.01
N GLY A 680 2.51 22.82 -11.81
CA GLY A 680 3.16 22.49 -10.54
C GLY A 680 4.52 21.82 -10.68
N SER A 681 5.30 21.83 -9.61
CA SER A 681 6.55 21.07 -9.50
C SER A 681 6.83 20.67 -8.05
N SER A 682 7.38 19.48 -7.84
CA SER A 682 7.63 18.90 -6.51
C SER A 682 9.07 18.40 -6.31
N ASN A 683 10.04 18.77 -7.15
CA ASN A 683 11.47 18.43 -7.01
C ASN A 683 12.35 19.36 -7.86
N ASN A 684 13.67 19.36 -7.59
CA ASN A 684 14.72 20.27 -8.08
C ASN A 684 14.93 20.36 -9.62
N SER A 685 14.03 19.80 -10.43
CA SER A 685 14.18 19.68 -11.89
C SER A 685 13.68 20.90 -12.67
N ALA A 686 12.92 21.82 -12.06
CA ALA A 686 12.31 22.97 -12.75
C ALA A 686 12.44 24.27 -11.93
N MET A 687 13.67 24.77 -11.80
CA MET A 687 13.97 26.13 -11.32
C MET A 687 13.84 27.12 -12.48
N VAL A 688 12.61 27.43 -12.92
CA VAL A 688 12.42 28.19 -14.18
C VAL A 688 11.35 29.27 -14.02
N LYS A 689 11.64 30.44 -14.61
CA LYS A 689 10.66 31.46 -14.99
C LYS A 689 10.16 31.14 -16.38
N SER A 690 8.88 30.86 -16.54
CA SER A 690 8.35 30.38 -17.81
C SER A 690 6.89 30.77 -18.02
N LYS A 691 6.33 30.37 -19.16
CA LYS A 691 4.94 30.60 -19.53
C LYS A 691 4.38 29.46 -20.36
N ILE A 692 3.11 29.16 -20.18
CA ILE A 692 2.35 28.28 -21.07
C ILE A 692 1.13 29.01 -21.61
N LEU A 693 0.59 28.54 -22.74
CA LEU A 693 -0.69 29.03 -23.27
C LEU A 693 -1.72 27.90 -23.18
N VAL A 694 -2.90 28.21 -22.68
CA VAL A 694 -4.05 27.31 -22.60
C VAL A 694 -5.19 27.91 -23.42
N ASP A 695 -5.78 27.08 -24.26
CA ASP A 695 -6.81 27.46 -25.23
C ASP A 695 -7.85 26.34 -25.36
N ALA A 696 -9.09 26.71 -25.75
CA ALA A 696 -10.24 25.85 -26.05
C ALA A 696 -10.36 24.58 -25.19
N ILE A 697 -11.18 24.66 -24.14
CA ILE A 697 -11.53 23.52 -23.29
C ILE A 697 -12.80 22.85 -23.79
N ASP A 698 -12.75 21.54 -23.94
CA ASP A 698 -13.88 20.70 -24.32
C ASP A 698 -14.23 19.67 -23.24
N LEU A 699 -15.51 19.30 -23.20
CA LEU A 699 -16.02 18.13 -22.51
C LEU A 699 -16.13 16.96 -23.50
N LEU A 700 -15.50 15.84 -23.16
CA LEU A 700 -15.49 14.64 -24.00
C LEU A 700 -16.41 13.57 -23.41
N TYR A 701 -17.40 13.12 -24.17
CA TYR A 701 -18.40 12.13 -23.76
C TYR A 701 -18.20 10.80 -24.49
N GLU A 702 -18.53 9.71 -23.79
CA GLU A 702 -18.65 8.39 -24.41
C GLU A 702 -19.74 8.38 -25.48
N HIS A 703 -19.53 7.60 -26.54
CA HIS A 703 -20.60 7.26 -27.47
C HIS A 703 -21.70 6.49 -26.71
N LYS A 704 -22.97 6.83 -26.99
CA LYS A 704 -24.08 6.02 -26.48
C LYS A 704 -24.10 4.68 -27.22
N PHE A 705 -24.11 3.59 -26.47
CA PHE A 705 -24.25 2.24 -27.01
C PHE A 705 -25.74 2.02 -27.29
N GLU A 706 -26.17 2.17 -28.55
CA GLU A 706 -27.54 1.85 -28.96
C GLU A 706 -27.66 0.34 -29.24
N ASN A 707 -28.75 -0.29 -28.80
CA ASN A 707 -29.05 -1.73 -28.99
C ASN A 707 -28.06 -2.72 -28.34
N ALA A 708 -27.60 -2.42 -27.13
CA ALA A 708 -26.84 -3.39 -26.34
C ALA A 708 -27.72 -4.57 -25.89
N ILE A 709 -27.67 -5.71 -26.58
CA ILE A 709 -28.19 -6.97 -26.05
C ILE A 709 -27.04 -7.61 -25.26
N ASP A 710 -26.97 -7.30 -23.97
CA ASP A 710 -26.10 -8.04 -23.06
C ASP A 710 -26.74 -9.39 -22.74
N ASN A 711 -26.42 -10.41 -23.55
CA ASN A 711 -26.85 -11.78 -23.33
C ASN A 711 -25.88 -12.58 -22.46
N SER A 712 -25.01 -11.92 -21.67
CA SER A 712 -24.07 -12.61 -20.77
C SER A 712 -24.76 -13.64 -19.88
N SER A 713 -24.05 -14.72 -19.55
CA SER A 713 -24.53 -15.70 -18.58
C SER A 713 -24.57 -15.06 -17.19
N VAL A 714 -25.71 -15.14 -16.51
CA VAL A 714 -25.94 -14.56 -15.18
C VAL A 714 -26.44 -15.63 -14.22
N LEU A 715 -25.93 -15.63 -13.00
CA LEU A 715 -26.41 -16.51 -11.94
C LEU A 715 -27.87 -16.18 -11.58
N ALA A 716 -28.74 -17.17 -11.64
CA ALA A 716 -30.10 -17.07 -11.11
C ALA A 716 -30.08 -17.18 -9.57
N ASP A 717 -30.60 -16.17 -8.87
CA ASP A 717 -30.79 -16.23 -7.41
C ASP A 717 -32.17 -16.79 -7.08
N GLY A 718 -32.25 -18.03 -6.64
CA GLY A 718 -33.50 -18.68 -6.25
C GLY A 718 -34.25 -18.03 -5.08
N GLN A 719 -33.62 -17.10 -4.34
CA GLN A 719 -34.30 -16.31 -3.30
C GLN A 719 -34.81 -14.95 -3.80
N ASN A 720 -34.40 -14.53 -5.00
CA ASN A 720 -34.93 -13.31 -5.62
C ASN A 720 -36.29 -13.62 -6.25
N GLY A 721 -37.34 -13.25 -5.53
CA GLY A 721 -38.72 -13.54 -5.88
C GLY A 721 -39.65 -13.24 -4.71
N PHE A 722 -40.94 -13.21 -5.01
CA PHE A 722 -41.97 -13.02 -3.98
C PHE A 722 -42.50 -14.38 -3.50
N VAL A 723 -42.59 -14.54 -2.18
CA VAL A 723 -43.21 -15.69 -1.51
C VAL A 723 -44.20 -15.15 -0.48
N GLN A 724 -45.32 -15.84 -0.28
CA GLN A 724 -46.29 -15.45 0.74
C GLN A 724 -45.79 -15.78 2.16
N LYS A 725 -46.07 -14.89 3.11
CA LYS A 725 -45.82 -15.11 4.54
C LYS A 725 -46.68 -16.26 5.07
N THR A 726 -46.05 -17.22 5.76
CA THR A 726 -46.73 -18.35 6.43
C THR A 726 -46.88 -18.08 7.93
N SER A 727 -47.55 -18.99 8.66
CA SER A 727 -47.59 -18.95 10.13
C SER A 727 -46.17 -18.92 10.71
N GLY A 728 -45.93 -18.04 11.68
CA GLY A 728 -44.61 -17.77 12.26
C GLY A 728 -43.62 -17.02 11.35
N GLY A 729 -44.01 -16.67 10.12
CA GLY A 729 -43.20 -15.87 9.21
C GLY A 729 -43.32 -14.36 9.47
N GLU A 730 -42.50 -13.58 8.78
CA GLU A 730 -42.53 -12.11 8.85
C GLU A 730 -42.17 -11.45 7.51
N TYR A 731 -42.71 -10.25 7.30
CA TYR A 731 -42.29 -9.33 6.25
C TYR A 731 -41.37 -8.25 6.84
N LEU A 732 -40.24 -8.02 6.19
CA LEU A 732 -39.32 -6.93 6.52
C LEU A 732 -39.09 -6.05 5.29
N VAL A 733 -39.15 -4.73 5.43
CA VAL A 733 -38.84 -3.80 4.33
C VAL A 733 -37.62 -2.96 4.67
N VAL A 734 -36.71 -2.78 3.72
CA VAL A 734 -35.62 -1.78 3.79
C VAL A 734 -35.78 -0.79 2.65
N SER A 735 -35.87 0.50 2.98
CA SER A 735 -36.16 1.56 2.01
C SER A 735 -35.12 2.68 2.06
N GLY A 736 -34.78 3.18 0.87
CA GLY A 736 -33.93 4.37 0.69
C GLY A 736 -34.64 5.70 0.87
N TYR A 737 -35.95 5.73 1.18
CA TYR A 737 -36.74 6.96 1.29
C TYR A 737 -36.18 7.96 2.33
N ASP A 738 -36.10 9.24 1.97
CA ASP A 738 -35.66 10.32 2.86
C ASP A 738 -36.81 11.33 3.06
N ALA A 739 -37.52 11.22 4.19
CA ALA A 739 -38.70 12.06 4.43
C ALA A 739 -38.35 13.55 4.57
N ASN A 740 -37.11 13.89 4.89
CA ASN A 740 -36.70 15.29 5.04
C ASN A 740 -36.43 15.97 3.70
N GLN A 741 -35.91 15.22 2.73
CA GLN A 741 -35.53 15.76 1.42
C GLN A 741 -36.61 15.56 0.35
N ASP A 742 -37.50 14.58 0.54
CA ASP A 742 -38.55 14.23 -0.42
C ASP A 742 -39.90 14.92 -0.12
N LYS A 743 -39.91 15.95 0.75
CA LYS A 743 -41.14 16.62 1.25
C LYS A 743 -42.10 17.13 0.17
N ASN A 744 -41.57 17.46 -1.01
CA ASN A 744 -42.38 17.98 -2.13
C ASN A 744 -43.07 16.87 -2.94
N PHE A 745 -42.89 15.59 -2.57
CA PHE A 745 -43.45 14.43 -3.26
C PHE A 745 -44.37 13.61 -2.34
N GLU A 746 -45.50 14.20 -1.94
CA GLU A 746 -46.48 13.59 -1.03
C GLU A 746 -46.99 12.19 -1.47
N GLY A 747 -47.04 11.93 -2.79
CA GLY A 747 -47.37 10.60 -3.30
C GLY A 747 -46.35 9.53 -2.91
N ALA A 748 -45.05 9.85 -2.96
CA ALA A 748 -43.97 8.95 -2.53
C ALA A 748 -44.05 8.68 -1.03
N LYS A 749 -44.28 9.73 -0.23
CA LYS A 749 -44.47 9.67 1.22
C LYS A 749 -45.65 8.76 1.59
N THR A 750 -46.79 8.94 0.92
CA THR A 750 -48.00 8.12 1.14
C THR A 750 -47.76 6.66 0.76
N ALA A 751 -47.13 6.41 -0.39
CA ALA A 751 -46.83 5.05 -0.86
C ALA A 751 -45.94 4.29 0.14
N ILE A 752 -44.89 4.93 0.66
CA ILE A 752 -44.01 4.28 1.64
C ILE A 752 -44.67 4.11 3.01
N ILE A 753 -45.46 5.08 3.49
CA ILE A 753 -46.22 4.92 4.75
C ILE A 753 -47.17 3.73 4.64
N ASN A 754 -47.93 3.65 3.55
CA ASN A 754 -48.82 2.52 3.27
C ASN A 754 -48.07 1.19 3.20
N LYS A 755 -46.83 1.18 2.71
CA LYS A 755 -46.01 -0.02 2.64
C LYS A 755 -45.48 -0.44 4.01
N VAL A 756 -44.87 0.49 4.74
CA VAL A 756 -44.29 0.28 6.08
C VAL A 756 -45.36 -0.20 7.07
N ASN A 757 -46.58 0.32 6.98
CA ASN A 757 -47.69 -0.08 7.85
C ASN A 757 -48.27 -1.48 7.53
N LYS A 758 -47.93 -2.07 6.37
CA LYS A 758 -48.38 -3.41 5.95
C LYS A 758 -47.38 -4.53 6.30
N VAL A 759 -46.21 -4.20 6.83
CA VAL A 759 -45.15 -5.17 7.16
C VAL A 759 -44.86 -5.22 8.65
N ASP A 760 -44.18 -6.27 9.11
CA ASP A 760 -43.92 -6.48 10.53
C ASP A 760 -42.80 -5.57 11.05
N THR A 761 -41.74 -5.41 10.27
CA THR A 761 -40.60 -4.53 10.56
C THR A 761 -40.19 -3.75 9.33
N SER A 762 -39.85 -2.47 9.51
CA SER A 762 -39.31 -1.61 8.44
C SER A 762 -38.01 -0.94 8.87
N ILE A 763 -37.10 -0.75 7.92
CA ILE A 763 -35.84 -0.03 8.10
C ILE A 763 -35.76 1.09 7.07
N LEU A 764 -35.52 2.31 7.54
CA LEU A 764 -35.17 3.43 6.67
C LEU A 764 -33.66 3.66 6.70
N LEU A 765 -33.05 3.71 5.50
CA LEU A 765 -31.62 4.01 5.35
C LEU A 765 -31.31 5.49 5.57
N ASN A 766 -32.30 6.37 5.43
CA ASN A 766 -32.17 7.82 5.58
C ASN A 766 -33.00 8.36 6.75
N ASN A 767 -32.95 9.68 6.95
CA ASN A 767 -33.70 10.35 7.99
C ASN A 767 -35.21 10.44 7.66
N TYR A 768 -36.02 10.55 8.70
CA TYR A 768 -37.44 10.83 8.61
C TYR A 768 -37.84 11.96 9.57
N ASP A 769 -38.91 12.68 9.22
CA ASP A 769 -39.47 13.75 10.05
C ASP A 769 -40.47 13.21 11.09
N ASN A 770 -40.95 14.10 11.96
CA ASN A 770 -41.90 13.74 13.01
C ASN A 770 -43.26 13.32 12.45
N ASP A 771 -43.67 13.85 11.30
CA ASP A 771 -44.97 13.54 10.68
C ASP A 771 -44.96 12.13 10.12
N PHE A 772 -43.86 11.75 9.47
CA PHE A 772 -43.62 10.37 9.04
C PHE A 772 -43.64 9.41 10.24
N LYS A 773 -42.93 9.76 11.32
CA LYS A 773 -42.89 8.93 12.54
C LYS A 773 -44.28 8.73 13.14
N LYS A 774 -45.12 9.77 13.16
CA LYS A 774 -46.51 9.68 13.66
C LYS A 774 -47.42 8.85 12.76
N ALA A 775 -47.18 8.85 11.45
CA ALA A 775 -48.00 8.12 10.48
C ALA A 775 -47.66 6.62 10.40
N VAL A 776 -46.53 6.20 10.98
CA VAL A 776 -46.12 4.79 11.03
C VAL A 776 -46.61 4.14 12.33
N SER A 777 -47.40 3.07 12.20
CA SER A 777 -48.01 2.33 13.32
C SER A 777 -47.32 1.00 13.64
N LYS A 778 -46.31 0.61 12.83
CA LYS A 778 -45.53 -0.64 12.95
C LYS A 778 -44.09 -0.40 13.40
N ASN A 779 -43.34 -1.48 13.63
CA ASN A 779 -41.95 -1.39 14.08
C ASN A 779 -41.07 -0.73 13.01
N LEU A 780 -40.53 0.45 13.34
CA LEU A 780 -39.70 1.27 12.45
C LEU A 780 -38.30 1.42 13.05
N LEU A 781 -37.32 0.83 12.38
CA LEU A 781 -35.91 0.99 12.68
C LEU A 781 -35.30 2.07 11.78
N LYS A 782 -34.29 2.75 12.31
CA LYS A 782 -33.55 3.79 11.60
C LYS A 782 -32.09 3.41 11.45
N ASN A 783 -31.55 3.51 10.24
CA ASN A 783 -30.10 3.60 10.08
C ASN A 783 -29.68 5.05 10.37
N ALA A 784 -29.33 5.33 11.64
CA ALA A 784 -29.09 6.69 12.13
C ALA A 784 -27.67 7.21 11.89
N ASN A 785 -26.92 6.64 10.92
CA ASN A 785 -25.46 6.85 10.81
C ASN A 785 -24.70 6.44 12.09
N VAL A 786 -25.27 5.51 12.87
CA VAL A 786 -24.69 4.90 14.07
C VAL A 786 -24.84 3.39 13.90
N PHE A 787 -23.77 2.64 14.07
CA PHE A 787 -23.82 1.20 14.00
C PHE A 787 -24.62 0.63 15.18
N SER A 788 -25.50 -0.32 14.90
CA SER A 788 -26.42 -0.88 15.90
C SER A 788 -26.87 -2.26 15.47
N THR A 789 -27.46 -3.00 16.40
CA THR A 789 -28.07 -4.30 16.12
C THR A 789 -29.51 -4.30 16.60
N SER A 790 -30.32 -5.12 15.95
CA SER A 790 -31.68 -5.41 16.34
C SER A 790 -31.98 -6.84 15.91
N ALA A 791 -33.03 -7.44 16.46
CA ALA A 791 -33.44 -8.78 16.06
C ALA A 791 -34.96 -8.86 16.03
N THR A 792 -35.44 -9.67 15.10
CA THR A 792 -36.81 -10.15 15.03
C THR A 792 -36.82 -11.66 15.33
N ALA A 793 -37.99 -12.29 15.18
CA ALA A 793 -38.10 -13.73 15.35
C ALA A 793 -37.26 -14.50 14.32
N ASN A 794 -37.21 -14.03 13.06
CA ASN A 794 -36.58 -14.77 11.96
C ASN A 794 -35.33 -14.09 11.36
N ALA A 795 -35.00 -12.86 11.77
CA ALA A 795 -33.85 -12.12 11.25
C ALA A 795 -33.03 -11.40 12.33
N PHE A 796 -31.73 -11.39 12.13
CA PHE A 796 -30.80 -10.52 12.83
C PHE A 796 -30.46 -9.34 11.93
N ILE A 797 -30.52 -8.13 12.49
CA ILE A 797 -30.33 -6.88 11.76
C ILE A 797 -29.08 -6.21 12.28
N LEU A 798 -28.14 -5.93 11.37
CA LEU A 798 -26.88 -5.25 11.66
C LEU A 798 -26.82 -3.95 10.85
N ASN A 799 -26.95 -2.81 11.52
CA ASN A 799 -26.80 -1.51 10.88
C ASN A 799 -25.35 -1.07 11.01
N LEU A 800 -24.73 -0.70 9.90
CA LEU A 800 -23.34 -0.23 9.81
C LEU A 800 -23.30 1.19 9.25
N ASN A 801 -22.30 1.96 9.68
CA ASN A 801 -22.07 3.32 9.20
C ASN A 801 -20.88 3.33 8.25
N THR A 802 -21.16 3.56 6.97
CA THR A 802 -20.13 3.57 5.91
C THR A 802 -20.12 4.87 5.14
N LYS A 803 -20.50 5.98 5.79
CA LYS A 803 -20.63 7.30 5.15
C LYS A 803 -19.33 7.80 4.51
N LYS A 804 -18.17 7.37 5.03
CA LYS A 804 -16.86 7.66 4.46
C LYS A 804 -16.37 6.58 3.51
N ARG A 805 -17.28 5.73 3.00
CA ARG A 805 -16.98 4.63 2.08
C ARG A 805 -15.89 3.70 2.63
N SER A 806 -16.00 3.41 3.93
CA SER A 806 -15.10 2.58 4.74
C SER A 806 -15.74 2.41 6.11
N LEU A 807 -15.60 1.24 6.75
CA LEU A 807 -15.97 1.07 8.15
C LEU A 807 -14.96 1.83 9.02
N ARG A 808 -13.67 1.56 8.83
CA ARG A 808 -12.59 2.14 9.62
C ARG A 808 -12.57 3.66 9.63
N LEU A 809 -12.72 4.31 8.47
CA LEU A 809 -12.73 5.78 8.39
C LEU A 809 -14.02 6.39 8.94
N SER A 810 -15.13 5.64 8.92
CA SER A 810 -16.41 6.08 9.48
C SER A 810 -16.38 5.98 11.00
N ASP A 811 -16.08 4.79 11.52
CA ASP A 811 -15.74 4.49 12.92
C ASP A 811 -15.03 3.12 12.99
N ALA A 812 -13.77 3.11 13.43
CA ALA A 812 -12.98 1.87 13.53
C ALA A 812 -13.65 0.80 14.40
N ASN A 813 -14.35 1.21 15.48
CA ASN A 813 -14.95 0.29 16.44
C ASN A 813 -16.03 -0.62 15.84
N GLU A 814 -16.53 -0.28 14.64
CA GLU A 814 -17.47 -1.12 13.89
C GLU A 814 -16.93 -2.53 13.63
N TRP A 815 -15.63 -2.69 13.43
CA TRP A 815 -15.04 -4.01 13.21
C TRP A 815 -15.16 -4.94 14.41
N SER A 816 -14.81 -4.42 15.60
CA SER A 816 -14.99 -5.14 16.87
C SER A 816 -16.47 -5.40 17.15
N TYR A 817 -17.34 -4.47 16.76
CA TYR A 817 -18.78 -4.59 16.89
C TYR A 817 -19.37 -5.72 16.03
N ILE A 818 -19.00 -5.77 14.74
CA ILE A 818 -19.38 -6.83 13.79
C ILE A 818 -18.98 -8.20 14.37
N THR A 819 -17.71 -8.33 14.76
CA THR A 819 -17.16 -9.59 15.27
C THR A 819 -17.89 -10.07 16.53
N SER A 820 -18.16 -9.17 17.47
CA SER A 820 -18.78 -9.53 18.75
C SER A 820 -20.24 -9.95 18.60
N ASN A 821 -20.99 -9.28 17.72
CA ASN A 821 -22.43 -9.51 17.58
C ASN A 821 -22.77 -10.69 16.65
N LEU A 822 -21.93 -10.97 15.65
CA LEU A 822 -22.19 -12.06 14.70
C LEU A 822 -21.76 -13.44 15.23
N LYS A 823 -20.87 -13.49 16.23
CA LYS A 823 -20.31 -14.75 16.75
C LYS A 823 -21.35 -15.75 17.25
N ASN A 824 -22.45 -15.28 17.85
CA ASN A 824 -23.46 -16.12 18.49
C ASN A 824 -24.86 -15.94 17.90
N VAL A 825 -24.95 -15.46 16.65
CA VAL A 825 -26.25 -15.17 16.03
C VAL A 825 -27.02 -16.45 15.73
N THR A 826 -28.22 -16.58 16.30
CA THR A 826 -29.06 -17.78 16.17
C THR A 826 -29.96 -17.73 14.94
N GLN A 827 -30.44 -16.55 14.57
CA GLN A 827 -31.30 -16.34 13.40
C GLN A 827 -30.63 -16.84 12.11
N LYS A 828 -31.43 -17.43 11.22
CA LYS A 828 -30.96 -17.92 9.92
C LYS A 828 -30.69 -16.77 8.94
N ASN A 829 -31.48 -15.70 9.03
CA ASN A 829 -31.39 -14.54 8.14
C ASN A 829 -30.63 -13.40 8.80
N ILE A 830 -29.64 -12.87 8.11
CA ILE A 830 -28.83 -11.73 8.53
C ILE A 830 -29.07 -10.60 7.52
N VAL A 831 -29.63 -9.49 7.98
CA VAL A 831 -29.84 -8.29 7.18
C VAL A 831 -28.85 -7.22 7.66
N VAL A 832 -27.85 -6.94 6.83
CA VAL A 832 -26.89 -5.86 7.06
C VAL A 832 -27.39 -4.63 6.33
N THR A 833 -27.49 -3.48 7.00
CA THR A 833 -27.83 -2.22 6.34
C THR A 833 -26.67 -1.24 6.38
N MET A 834 -26.43 -0.54 5.26
CA MET A 834 -25.27 0.32 5.08
C MET A 834 -25.65 1.62 4.38
N THR A 835 -24.91 2.69 4.67
CA THR A 835 -25.11 4.01 4.03
C THR A 835 -24.44 4.11 2.65
N SER A 836 -23.53 3.20 2.34
CA SER A 836 -22.85 3.11 1.04
C SER A 836 -22.59 1.65 0.68
N PRO A 837 -22.55 1.29 -0.62
CA PRO A 837 -22.28 -0.07 -1.05
C PRO A 837 -20.92 -0.58 -0.56
N VAL A 838 -20.73 -1.90 -0.49
CA VAL A 838 -19.40 -2.49 -0.24
C VAL A 838 -18.55 -2.43 -1.51
N PHE A 839 -19.14 -2.86 -2.63
CA PHE A 839 -18.49 -2.98 -3.93
C PHE A 839 -19.10 -2.04 -4.96
N GLY A 840 -18.38 -1.85 -6.07
CA GLY A 840 -18.88 -1.11 -7.22
C GLY A 840 -18.88 0.41 -7.01
N LYS A 841 -19.68 1.10 -7.83
CA LYS A 841 -19.72 2.56 -7.88
C LYS A 841 -20.27 3.13 -6.57
N GLY A 842 -19.57 4.11 -6.00
CA GLY A 842 -19.91 4.65 -4.67
C GLY A 842 -19.58 3.71 -3.49
N GLY A 843 -19.03 2.52 -3.74
CA GLY A 843 -18.64 1.57 -2.70
C GLY A 843 -17.33 1.92 -2.00
N PHE A 844 -16.75 1.00 -1.24
CA PHE A 844 -15.59 1.27 -0.40
C PHE A 844 -14.38 1.78 -1.21
N THR A 845 -13.65 2.76 -0.67
CA THR A 845 -12.44 3.30 -1.29
C THR A 845 -11.23 2.38 -1.10
N ASP A 846 -11.18 1.67 0.03
CA ASP A 846 -10.20 0.62 0.31
C ASP A 846 -10.76 -0.74 -0.14
N LYS A 847 -10.26 -1.24 -1.27
CA LYS A 847 -10.66 -2.54 -1.83
C LYS A 847 -10.26 -3.72 -0.94
N LYS A 848 -9.17 -3.61 -0.17
CA LYS A 848 -8.77 -4.67 0.77
C LYS A 848 -9.71 -4.71 1.97
N GLU A 849 -10.13 -3.56 2.49
CA GLU A 849 -11.15 -3.49 3.54
C GLU A 849 -12.49 -4.07 3.07
N ALA A 850 -12.90 -3.77 1.84
CA ALA A 850 -14.11 -4.35 1.23
C ALA A 850 -14.04 -5.87 1.14
N ALA A 851 -12.91 -6.41 0.69
CA ALA A 851 -12.66 -7.84 0.60
C ALA A 851 -12.67 -8.51 2.00
N LEU A 852 -12.06 -7.87 3.00
CA LEU A 852 -12.08 -8.35 4.38
C LEU A 852 -13.51 -8.40 4.95
N LEU A 853 -14.34 -7.38 4.67
CA LEU A 853 -15.72 -7.34 5.13
C LEU A 853 -16.55 -8.44 4.46
N HIS A 854 -16.33 -8.63 3.16
CA HIS A 854 -16.96 -9.72 2.41
C HIS A 854 -16.55 -11.09 2.96
N ALA A 855 -15.28 -11.31 3.30
CA ALA A 855 -14.83 -12.55 3.92
C ALA A 855 -15.61 -12.86 5.21
N LYS A 856 -15.90 -11.85 6.04
CA LYS A 856 -16.73 -12.04 7.25
C LYS A 856 -18.18 -12.41 6.96
N PHE A 857 -18.76 -11.85 5.91
CA PHE A 857 -20.12 -12.23 5.49
C PHE A 857 -20.16 -13.60 4.81
N LYS A 858 -19.10 -13.95 4.08
CA LYS A 858 -18.91 -15.26 3.49
C LYS A 858 -18.79 -16.35 4.56
N GLU A 859 -18.02 -16.13 5.63
CA GLU A 859 -17.93 -17.07 6.77
C GLU A 859 -19.33 -17.44 7.30
N LEU A 860 -20.22 -16.44 7.45
CA LEU A 860 -21.61 -16.69 7.87
C LEU A 860 -22.42 -17.47 6.82
N ALA A 861 -22.25 -17.17 5.55
CA ALA A 861 -22.93 -17.87 4.47
C ALA A 861 -22.49 -19.34 4.36
N GLU A 862 -21.20 -19.61 4.57
CA GLU A 862 -20.64 -20.97 4.66
C GLU A 862 -21.18 -21.74 5.88
N MET A 863 -21.54 -21.04 6.96
CA MET A 863 -22.29 -21.60 8.10
C MET A 863 -23.80 -21.80 7.83
N GLY A 864 -24.25 -21.62 6.59
CA GLY A 864 -25.64 -21.84 6.17
C GLY A 864 -26.60 -20.69 6.49
N LYS A 865 -26.09 -19.50 6.84
CA LYS A 865 -26.91 -18.30 7.04
C LYS A 865 -27.25 -17.64 5.70
N ASN A 866 -28.43 -17.03 5.61
CA ASN A 866 -28.77 -16.14 4.51
C ASN A 866 -28.27 -14.73 4.84
N VAL A 867 -27.33 -14.20 4.05
CA VAL A 867 -26.77 -12.86 4.29
C VAL A 867 -27.19 -11.90 3.20
N TYR A 868 -27.93 -10.86 3.59
CA TYR A 868 -28.40 -9.77 2.73
C TYR A 868 -27.76 -8.46 3.18
N VAL A 869 -26.99 -7.85 2.31
CA VAL A 869 -26.33 -6.56 2.54
C VAL A 869 -27.08 -5.50 1.73
N VAL A 870 -27.90 -4.70 2.40
CA VAL A 870 -28.72 -3.66 1.79
C VAL A 870 -28.04 -2.30 1.96
N ALA A 871 -27.68 -1.65 0.85
CA ALA A 871 -27.01 -0.36 0.88
C ALA A 871 -27.75 0.71 0.10
N GLY A 872 -27.65 1.94 0.60
CA GLY A 872 -28.12 3.12 -0.13
C GLY A 872 -27.20 3.45 -1.30
N SER A 873 -27.78 3.68 -2.48
CA SER A 873 -27.02 3.93 -3.70
C SER A 873 -27.78 4.87 -4.67
N ASN A 874 -27.16 5.19 -5.82
CA ASN A 874 -27.74 5.98 -6.91
C ASN A 874 -28.53 5.14 -7.92
N GLU A 875 -28.51 3.83 -7.75
CA GLU A 875 -29.18 2.87 -8.59
C GLU A 875 -29.71 1.70 -7.76
N THR A 876 -30.67 0.99 -8.34
CA THR A 876 -31.18 -0.25 -7.78
C THR A 876 -30.44 -1.39 -8.45
N SER A 877 -29.74 -2.22 -7.68
CA SER A 877 -29.04 -3.39 -8.23
C SER A 877 -28.94 -4.53 -7.22
N VAL A 878 -28.81 -5.74 -7.74
CA VAL A 878 -28.68 -6.97 -6.93
C VAL A 878 -27.51 -7.76 -7.47
N LYS A 879 -26.59 -8.16 -6.59
CA LYS A 879 -25.43 -8.98 -6.95
C LYS A 879 -25.18 -10.03 -5.89
N MET A 880 -25.04 -11.29 -6.29
CA MET A 880 -24.61 -12.36 -5.39
C MET A 880 -23.12 -12.64 -5.59
N LEU A 881 -22.37 -12.79 -4.49
CA LEU A 881 -20.99 -13.26 -4.49
C LEU A 881 -20.78 -14.13 -3.25
N ASP A 882 -20.23 -15.33 -3.42
CA ASP A 882 -20.00 -16.30 -2.34
C ASP A 882 -21.23 -16.46 -1.42
N LYS A 883 -22.41 -16.64 -2.02
CA LYS A 883 -23.72 -16.76 -1.34
C LYS A 883 -24.21 -15.52 -0.58
N VAL A 884 -23.44 -14.43 -0.56
CA VAL A 884 -23.83 -13.13 0.03
C VAL A 884 -24.53 -12.27 -1.03
N ARG A 885 -25.68 -11.69 -0.68
CA ARG A 885 -26.49 -10.85 -1.58
C ARG A 885 -26.27 -9.38 -1.26
N TYR A 886 -25.67 -8.66 -2.20
CA TYR A 886 -25.50 -7.21 -2.15
C TYR A 886 -26.65 -6.56 -2.90
N ILE A 887 -27.51 -5.84 -2.18
CA ILE A 887 -28.74 -5.22 -2.67
C ILE A 887 -28.58 -3.72 -2.51
N ASN A 888 -28.46 -3.01 -3.62
CA ASN A 888 -28.44 -1.56 -3.63
C ASN A 888 -29.85 -1.04 -3.88
N VAL A 889 -30.29 -0.07 -3.07
CA VAL A 889 -31.56 0.63 -3.23
C VAL A 889 -31.32 2.12 -3.46
N PHE A 890 -32.12 2.73 -4.33
CA PHE A 890 -32.00 4.15 -4.65
C PHE A 890 -32.36 5.01 -3.42
N ASN A 891 -31.38 5.75 -2.91
CA ASN A 891 -31.52 6.51 -1.65
C ASN A 891 -31.24 8.02 -1.78
N LYS A 892 -31.07 8.55 -2.99
CA LYS A 892 -30.79 9.98 -3.19
C LYS A 892 -32.03 10.85 -3.21
N PRO A 893 -31.92 12.15 -2.84
CA PRO A 893 -33.04 13.08 -2.83
C PRO A 893 -33.78 13.11 -4.17
N ILE A 894 -35.11 13.08 -4.13
CA ILE A 894 -35.93 13.22 -5.34
C ILE A 894 -35.91 14.69 -5.75
N LYS A 895 -35.32 14.99 -6.91
CA LYS A 895 -35.33 16.36 -7.49
C LYS A 895 -36.26 16.45 -8.69
N THR A 896 -36.49 15.33 -9.38
CA THR A 896 -37.29 15.26 -10.61
C THR A 896 -38.27 14.09 -10.56
N LYS A 897 -39.28 14.11 -11.43
CA LYS A 897 -40.17 12.94 -11.63
C LYS A 897 -39.40 11.69 -12.06
N ALA A 898 -38.29 11.83 -12.78
CA ALA A 898 -37.44 10.71 -13.18
C ALA A 898 -36.71 10.06 -11.99
N ASP A 899 -36.38 10.84 -10.95
CA ASP A 899 -35.79 10.31 -9.72
C ASP A 899 -36.82 9.53 -8.89
N LEU A 900 -38.09 9.94 -8.95
CA LEU A 900 -39.18 9.25 -8.27
C LEU A 900 -39.32 7.80 -8.75
N VAL A 901 -39.29 7.56 -10.06
CA VAL A 901 -39.44 6.20 -10.64
C VAL A 901 -38.25 5.28 -10.34
N LYS A 902 -37.11 5.86 -9.95
CA LYS A 902 -35.92 5.08 -9.53
C LYS A 902 -35.97 4.70 -8.06
N ARG A 903 -36.76 5.42 -7.26
CA ARG A 903 -36.89 5.17 -5.83
C ARG A 903 -37.24 3.71 -5.64
N SER A 904 -36.58 3.03 -4.72
CA SER A 904 -36.78 1.60 -4.52
C SER A 904 -36.69 1.18 -3.06
N TYR A 905 -37.25 0.02 -2.80
CA TYR A 905 -37.12 -0.70 -1.53
C TYR A 905 -36.92 -2.19 -1.82
N VAL A 906 -36.39 -2.89 -0.82
CA VAL A 906 -36.41 -4.35 -0.81
C VAL A 906 -37.42 -4.82 0.24
N GLN A 907 -38.27 -5.77 -0.14
CA GLN A 907 -39.10 -6.50 0.79
C GLN A 907 -38.58 -7.92 0.93
N PHE A 908 -38.31 -8.33 2.16
CA PHE A 908 -38.00 -9.69 2.54
C PHE A 908 -39.26 -10.39 3.06
N THR A 909 -39.33 -11.69 2.80
CA THR A 909 -40.24 -12.63 3.42
C THR A 909 -39.41 -13.69 4.12
N PHE A 910 -39.44 -13.69 5.46
CA PHE A 910 -38.72 -14.66 6.27
C PHE A 910 -39.72 -15.59 6.93
N ASN A 911 -39.88 -16.78 6.35
CA ASN A 911 -40.66 -17.87 6.92
C ASN A 911 -39.71 -18.81 7.70
N PRO A 912 -40.23 -19.66 8.62
CA PRO A 912 -39.39 -20.58 9.40
C PRO A 912 -38.49 -21.48 8.54
N ASN A 913 -38.98 -21.92 7.38
CA ASN A 913 -38.28 -22.87 6.50
C ASN A 913 -37.82 -22.27 5.17
N SER A 914 -38.19 -21.03 4.84
CA SER A 914 -37.86 -20.41 3.55
C SER A 914 -37.63 -18.91 3.68
N SER A 915 -36.86 -18.35 2.77
CA SER A 915 -36.55 -16.91 2.76
C SER A 915 -36.48 -16.44 1.33
N ALA A 916 -37.12 -15.31 1.06
CA ALA A 916 -37.20 -14.70 -0.26
C ALA A 916 -37.15 -13.19 -0.14
N TYR A 917 -36.77 -12.51 -1.21
CA TYR A 917 -36.78 -11.06 -1.28
C TYR A 917 -37.18 -10.58 -2.68
N VAL A 918 -37.82 -9.42 -2.73
CA VAL A 918 -38.13 -8.72 -3.98
C VAL A 918 -37.68 -7.28 -3.86
N VAL A 919 -37.03 -6.77 -4.91
CA VAL A 919 -36.69 -5.35 -5.03
C VAL A 919 -37.73 -4.69 -5.92
N THR A 920 -38.27 -3.56 -5.49
CA THR A 920 -39.41 -2.91 -6.16
C THR A 920 -39.20 -1.40 -6.18
N ASN A 921 -39.53 -0.79 -7.32
CA ASN A 921 -39.57 0.67 -7.45
C ASN A 921 -40.94 1.22 -7.04
N TYR A 922 -41.00 2.46 -6.54
CA TYR A 922 -42.25 3.09 -6.07
C TYR A 922 -43.20 3.52 -7.18
#